data_AF-A0A094A8K7-F1
#
_entry.id   AF-A0A094A8K7-F1
#
_cell.length_a   1.000
_cell.length_b   1.000
_cell.length_c   1.000
_cell.angle_alpha   90.00
_cell.angle_beta   90.00
_cell.angle_gamma   90.00
#
_symmetry.space_group_name_H-M   'P 1'
#
loop_
_entity.id
_entity.type
_entity.pdbx_description
1 polymer ?
#
loop_
_entity_poly.entity_id
_entity_poly.type
_entity_poly.pdbx_seq_one_letter_code
_entity_poly.pdbx_strand_id
1 'polypeptide(L)'
;MAQIPPTMRALAIPSFGKPSSYGLASVPTPQITQPDEVLIKIHAAGVNPIDIKVAEGALKFAHEYTFPLVLGHDASGTIVAVGSAADSLKVGDQVFTRVPNHLSGTMAEYCLSTASSTALKPDSMSFVDAASIPLVGLTVLQVIRRAEAELGGLKGKTVYVPGGLSGTGNVAVQLLKNVFGVKKVITTLSTGKMERAKELFKGGEGEVVYLDYTKENVNAAIGTGNVDFMFDTMAGAIDSLPLIRSGGVIVTISKTPSGDELKRKFASSPWLFVTLLNLVDRVNKWRASRYGVSYSYLWMDPDAKGLNDLGRWVGEGKFKPLVGRTAKLEDLEAVKSGYEEVYKAKGGVGKSYTSFIPAQPKPTNSFETLMNITPALKSTMSKSLSHAKITARRSAARGHGNHGWLDSHHTFSFASYYDPKFERFGSLRVLNEDRVAAHNGFPTHPHRDAEIFSYILSGELTHRDSTIQKGKEGKEGDDFYRMKRGDVQFTTGGTGIAHSENNESNKPVHFLQIWALPWARGLAPRYHTKTFDEAKKREAFVPILSPLAAGKGASAEEEAAAVPALPETIPIHADFVMAAGIIGVGKKFEWTVGGESDAKAVVKSRTDRKVYIHVPMTNDGKSKIRLDGREDSVLGEGDGAFVTGVQAGDVLGFESIGEVEAEVIVLDSD
;
A
#
# COMPACT_ATOMS: atom_id res chain seq x y z
N MET A 1 17.32 10.37 -16.38
CA MET A 1 16.50 9.21 -15.95
C MET A 1 16.15 9.40 -14.49
N ALA A 2 14.89 9.21 -14.09
CA ALA A 2 14.55 9.17 -12.67
C ALA A 2 15.31 8.00 -12.03
N GLN A 3 15.91 8.22 -10.86
CA GLN A 3 16.68 7.19 -10.16
C GLN A 3 15.74 6.03 -9.77
N ILE A 4 16.11 4.79 -10.15
CA ILE A 4 15.39 3.58 -9.74
C ILE A 4 15.61 3.41 -8.22
N PRO A 5 14.55 3.37 -7.39
CA PRO A 5 14.72 3.29 -5.94
C PRO A 5 15.28 1.91 -5.55
N PRO A 6 16.10 1.82 -4.49
CA PRO A 6 16.65 0.53 -4.03
C PRO A 6 15.56 -0.40 -3.45
N THR A 7 14.43 0.15 -3.02
CA THR A 7 13.26 -0.59 -2.53
C THR A 7 11.97 -0.08 -3.17
N MET A 8 10.97 -0.94 -3.26
CA MET A 8 9.65 -0.67 -3.81
C MET A 8 8.55 -1.17 -2.89
N ARG A 9 7.35 -0.60 -3.00
CA ARG A 9 6.15 -1.13 -2.37
C ARG A 9 5.59 -2.29 -3.17
N ALA A 10 5.11 -3.30 -2.45
CA ALA A 10 4.54 -4.49 -3.02
C ALA A 10 3.45 -5.06 -2.12
N LEU A 11 2.41 -5.64 -2.71
CA LEU A 11 1.52 -6.55 -1.99
C LEU A 11 2.26 -7.87 -1.81
N ALA A 12 2.60 -8.18 -0.57
CA ALA A 12 3.34 -9.38 -0.22
C ALA A 12 2.64 -10.15 0.89
N ILE A 13 2.98 -11.42 1.00
CA ILE A 13 2.57 -12.29 2.10
C ILE A 13 3.80 -12.69 2.91
N PRO A 14 3.74 -12.71 4.25
CA PRO A 14 4.87 -13.14 5.10
C PRO A 14 4.93 -14.67 5.25
N SER A 15 3.84 -15.37 4.95
CA SER A 15 3.71 -16.82 4.90
C SER A 15 2.50 -17.17 4.02
N PHE A 16 2.34 -18.44 3.65
CA PHE A 16 1.15 -18.86 2.90
C PHE A 16 -0.15 -18.55 3.65
N GLY A 17 -1.16 -18.07 2.96
CA GLY A 17 -2.41 -17.66 3.58
C GLY A 17 -3.48 -17.18 2.60
N LYS A 18 -4.62 -16.82 3.17
CA LYS A 18 -5.80 -16.29 2.46
C LYS A 18 -5.68 -14.78 2.21
N PRO A 19 -6.51 -14.18 1.35
CA PRO A 19 -6.47 -12.74 1.07
C PRO A 19 -6.48 -11.83 2.30
N SER A 20 -7.13 -12.24 3.39
CA SER A 20 -7.13 -11.50 4.66
C SER A 20 -5.73 -11.27 5.26
N SER A 21 -4.77 -12.14 4.93
CA SER A 21 -3.36 -12.08 5.41
C SER A 21 -2.44 -11.26 4.51
N TYR A 22 -2.91 -10.79 3.36
CA TYR A 22 -2.06 -10.03 2.43
C TYR A 22 -1.79 -8.64 2.98
N GLY A 23 -0.57 -8.15 2.80
CA GLY A 23 -0.15 -6.86 3.34
C GLY A 23 0.72 -6.08 2.35
N LEU A 24 0.80 -4.77 2.54
CA LEU A 24 1.80 -3.97 1.86
C LEU A 24 3.13 -4.10 2.59
N ALA A 25 4.19 -4.34 1.82
CA ALA A 25 5.56 -4.41 2.30
C ALA A 25 6.46 -3.53 1.44
N SER A 26 7.53 -3.01 2.05
CA SER A 26 8.67 -2.48 1.30
C SER A 26 9.65 -3.63 1.07
N VAL A 27 9.91 -3.94 -0.20
CA VAL A 27 10.80 -5.03 -0.64
C VAL A 27 11.89 -4.45 -1.54
N PRO A 28 13.04 -5.13 -1.72
CA PRO A 28 14.05 -4.69 -2.68
C PRO A 28 13.46 -4.53 -4.08
N THR A 29 13.81 -3.44 -4.76
CA THR A 29 13.46 -3.28 -6.19
C THR A 29 14.30 -4.27 -6.98
N PRO A 30 13.68 -5.11 -7.83
CA PRO A 30 14.42 -6.11 -8.56
C PRO A 30 15.40 -5.45 -9.53
N GLN A 31 16.56 -6.07 -9.68
CA GLN A 31 17.61 -5.62 -10.59
C GLN A 31 17.71 -6.59 -11.75
N ILE A 32 18.07 -6.08 -12.92
CA ILE A 32 18.34 -6.92 -14.09
C ILE A 32 19.53 -7.82 -13.75
N THR A 33 19.31 -9.13 -13.85
CA THR A 33 20.32 -10.16 -13.64
C THR A 33 20.61 -10.97 -14.91
N GLN A 34 19.68 -10.97 -15.88
CA GLN A 34 19.84 -11.67 -17.16
C GLN A 34 19.86 -10.71 -18.36
N PRO A 35 20.56 -11.05 -19.46
CA PRO A 35 20.66 -10.17 -20.63
C PRO A 35 19.33 -9.85 -21.32
N ASP A 36 18.34 -10.73 -21.28
CA ASP A 36 17.04 -10.57 -21.97
C ASP A 36 15.96 -9.93 -21.08
N GLU A 37 16.30 -9.58 -19.84
CA GLU A 37 15.38 -8.97 -18.89
C GLU A 37 15.14 -7.48 -19.16
N VAL A 38 13.97 -7.01 -18.76
CA VAL A 38 13.58 -5.60 -18.72
C VAL A 38 13.00 -5.27 -17.36
N LEU A 39 13.34 -4.10 -16.82
CA LEU A 39 12.73 -3.58 -15.60
C LEU A 39 11.58 -2.64 -15.98
N ILE A 40 10.38 -2.97 -15.52
CA ILE A 40 9.16 -2.22 -15.82
C ILE A 40 8.73 -1.51 -14.54
N LYS A 41 8.60 -0.17 -14.59
CA LYS A 41 7.84 0.59 -13.61
C LYS A 41 6.36 0.35 -13.89
N ILE A 42 5.66 -0.29 -12.96
CA ILE A 42 4.28 -0.73 -13.16
C ILE A 42 3.33 0.46 -12.98
N HIS A 43 2.36 0.55 -13.87
CA HIS A 43 1.25 1.51 -13.83
C HIS A 43 -0.05 0.81 -13.44
N ALA A 44 -0.25 -0.42 -13.88
CA ALA A 44 -1.37 -1.28 -13.46
C ALA A 44 -0.96 -2.76 -13.44
N ALA A 45 -1.58 -3.54 -12.54
CA ALA A 45 -1.38 -4.98 -12.43
C ALA A 45 -2.73 -5.71 -12.28
N GLY A 46 -2.81 -6.93 -12.81
CA GLY A 46 -4.04 -7.72 -12.78
C GLY A 46 -4.04 -8.80 -11.70
N VAL A 47 -5.20 -9.00 -11.05
CA VAL A 47 -5.43 -10.05 -10.05
C VAL A 47 -5.97 -11.31 -10.72
N ASN A 48 -5.31 -12.45 -10.52
CA ASN A 48 -5.63 -13.73 -11.17
C ASN A 48 -5.86 -14.87 -10.16
N PRO A 49 -6.63 -15.91 -10.53
CA PRO A 49 -6.80 -17.11 -9.69
C PRO A 49 -5.47 -17.81 -9.33
N ILE A 50 -4.46 -17.73 -10.20
CA ILE A 50 -3.14 -18.32 -9.92
C ILE A 50 -2.43 -17.61 -8.77
N ASP A 51 -2.62 -16.31 -8.60
CA ASP A 51 -1.98 -15.52 -7.53
C ASP A 51 -2.44 -16.02 -6.17
N ILE A 52 -3.73 -16.33 -6.05
CA ILE A 52 -4.35 -16.90 -4.84
C ILE A 52 -3.86 -18.32 -4.60
N LYS A 53 -3.85 -19.18 -5.64
CA LYS A 53 -3.35 -20.56 -5.50
C LYS A 53 -1.89 -20.60 -5.03
N VAL A 54 -1.06 -19.69 -5.52
CA VAL A 54 0.32 -19.50 -5.06
C VAL A 54 0.33 -19.06 -3.60
N ALA A 55 -0.45 -18.03 -3.25
CA ALA A 55 -0.52 -17.51 -1.89
C ALA A 55 -1.02 -18.54 -0.86
N GLU A 56 -1.93 -19.43 -1.23
CA GLU A 56 -2.40 -20.53 -0.38
C GLU A 56 -1.41 -21.71 -0.27
N GLY A 57 -0.32 -21.67 -1.04
CA GLY A 57 0.69 -22.73 -1.05
C GLY A 57 0.28 -23.96 -1.84
N ALA A 58 -0.66 -23.85 -2.78
CA ALA A 58 -1.11 -24.97 -3.61
C ALA A 58 0.00 -25.56 -4.50
N LEU A 59 1.12 -24.86 -4.67
CA LEU A 59 2.28 -25.28 -5.45
C LEU A 59 3.56 -25.42 -4.61
N LYS A 60 3.48 -25.39 -3.27
CA LYS A 60 4.64 -25.43 -2.37
C LYS A 60 5.46 -26.73 -2.42
N PHE A 61 4.86 -27.81 -2.94
CA PHE A 61 5.54 -29.10 -3.12
C PHE A 61 6.33 -29.19 -4.43
N ALA A 62 6.12 -28.26 -5.36
CA ALA A 62 6.75 -28.25 -6.68
C ALA A 62 7.68 -27.04 -6.88
N HIS A 63 7.61 -26.04 -5.99
CA HIS A 63 8.40 -24.82 -6.07
C HIS A 63 8.75 -24.32 -4.67
N GLU A 64 9.98 -23.85 -4.49
CA GLU A 64 10.44 -23.20 -3.28
C GLU A 64 10.09 -21.71 -3.32
N TYR A 65 9.57 -21.18 -2.22
CA TYR A 65 9.16 -19.77 -2.12
C TYR A 65 9.99 -19.06 -1.06
N THR A 66 10.47 -17.86 -1.40
CA THR A 66 11.13 -16.96 -0.46
C THR A 66 10.14 -15.93 0.05
N PHE A 67 10.10 -15.71 1.37
CA PHE A 67 9.21 -14.73 2.01
C PHE A 67 10.01 -13.48 2.45
N PRO A 68 9.42 -12.26 2.41
CA PRO A 68 8.04 -11.97 2.00
C PRO A 68 7.83 -12.19 0.49
N LEU A 69 6.78 -12.93 0.14
CA LEU A 69 6.49 -13.32 -1.24
C LEU A 69 5.58 -12.27 -1.89
N VAL A 70 6.05 -11.62 -2.95
CA VAL A 70 5.26 -10.68 -3.74
C VAL A 70 4.35 -11.42 -4.71
N LEU A 71 3.07 -11.04 -4.76
CA LEU A 71 2.07 -11.69 -5.61
C LEU A 71 1.97 -11.05 -7.01
N GLY A 72 1.28 -11.72 -7.93
CA GLY A 72 0.87 -11.16 -9.22
C GLY A 72 1.73 -11.60 -10.41
N HIS A 73 1.08 -11.69 -11.57
CA HIS A 73 1.73 -12.10 -12.82
C HIS A 73 1.48 -11.19 -14.04
N ASP A 74 0.50 -10.30 -13.99
CA ASP A 74 0.22 -9.36 -15.08
C ASP A 74 0.63 -7.96 -14.70
N ALA A 75 1.24 -7.25 -15.63
CA ALA A 75 1.58 -5.85 -15.49
C ALA A 75 1.39 -5.09 -16.80
N SER A 76 1.13 -3.80 -16.69
CA SER A 76 1.42 -2.81 -17.72
C SER A 76 2.16 -1.64 -17.09
N GLY A 77 3.05 -1.02 -17.86
CA GLY A 77 3.89 0.04 -17.32
C GLY A 77 4.89 0.60 -18.31
N THR A 78 5.93 1.25 -17.79
CA THR A 78 7.00 1.86 -18.60
C THR A 78 8.32 1.18 -18.31
N ILE A 79 9.07 0.83 -19.36
CA ILE A 79 10.41 0.29 -19.21
C ILE A 79 11.33 1.38 -18.65
N VAL A 80 12.05 1.06 -17.57
CA VAL A 80 13.01 1.96 -16.91
C VAL A 80 14.46 1.46 -17.00
N ALA A 81 14.68 0.19 -17.31
CA ALA A 81 15.98 -0.38 -17.65
C ALA A 81 15.80 -1.59 -18.58
N VAL A 82 16.82 -1.86 -19.41
CA VAL A 82 16.86 -2.99 -20.35
C VAL A 82 18.18 -3.74 -20.21
N GLY A 83 18.13 -5.06 -20.30
CA GLY A 83 19.30 -5.92 -20.36
C GLY A 83 19.98 -5.84 -21.72
N SER A 84 21.21 -6.32 -21.80
CA SER A 84 22.09 -6.17 -22.98
C SER A 84 21.65 -6.94 -24.22
N ALA A 85 20.65 -7.82 -24.12
CA ALA A 85 20.11 -8.62 -25.22
C ALA A 85 18.59 -8.41 -25.42
N ALA A 86 18.01 -7.37 -24.81
CA ALA A 86 16.60 -7.02 -24.92
C ALA A 86 16.33 -6.02 -26.07
N ASP A 87 16.96 -6.22 -27.23
CA ASP A 87 17.07 -5.23 -28.33
C ASP A 87 15.73 -4.79 -28.94
N SER A 88 14.67 -5.58 -28.78
CA SER A 88 13.34 -5.25 -29.28
C SER A 88 12.58 -4.21 -28.44
N LEU A 89 13.14 -3.80 -27.30
CA LEU A 89 12.52 -2.90 -26.33
C LEU A 89 13.52 -1.84 -25.84
N LYS A 90 13.04 -0.65 -25.48
CA LYS A 90 13.89 0.43 -24.95
C LYS A 90 13.28 1.14 -23.75
N VAL A 91 14.14 1.80 -22.97
CA VAL A 91 13.70 2.67 -21.87
C VAL A 91 12.73 3.73 -22.38
N GLY A 92 11.62 3.90 -21.66
CA GLY A 92 10.52 4.80 -22.04
C GLY A 92 9.38 4.12 -22.79
N ASP A 93 9.57 2.90 -23.32
CA ASP A 93 8.49 2.15 -23.96
C ASP A 93 7.37 1.84 -22.96
N GLN A 94 6.13 2.08 -23.39
CA GLN A 94 4.95 1.66 -22.66
C GLN A 94 4.60 0.23 -23.06
N VAL A 95 4.51 -0.66 -22.09
CA VAL A 95 4.40 -2.10 -22.30
C VAL A 95 3.33 -2.75 -21.45
N PHE A 96 2.98 -3.97 -21.82
CA PHE A 96 2.17 -4.87 -21.01
C PHE A 96 2.71 -6.30 -21.16
N THR A 97 2.62 -7.08 -20.07
CA THR A 97 3.31 -8.36 -19.95
C THR A 97 2.57 -9.31 -19.03
N ARG A 98 2.66 -10.60 -19.39
CA ARG A 98 2.51 -11.70 -18.44
C ARG A 98 3.93 -12.15 -18.12
N VAL A 99 4.43 -11.82 -16.93
CA VAL A 99 5.83 -12.10 -16.57
C VAL A 99 6.07 -13.62 -16.51
N PRO A 100 7.30 -14.12 -16.74
CA PRO A 100 7.63 -15.51 -16.47
C PRO A 100 7.37 -15.91 -15.01
N ASN A 101 7.02 -17.18 -14.74
CA ASN A 101 6.64 -17.59 -13.38
C ASN A 101 7.76 -17.41 -12.34
N HIS A 102 9.03 -17.56 -12.74
CA HIS A 102 10.17 -17.32 -11.84
C HIS A 102 10.44 -15.83 -11.58
N LEU A 103 9.82 -14.93 -12.36
CA LEU A 103 9.84 -13.47 -12.18
C LEU A 103 8.50 -12.94 -11.66
N SER A 104 7.65 -13.81 -11.10
CA SER A 104 6.37 -13.40 -10.51
C SER A 104 6.58 -12.34 -9.44
N GLY A 105 5.61 -11.43 -9.29
CA GLY A 105 5.69 -10.32 -8.34
C GLY A 105 5.22 -9.00 -8.93
N THR A 106 4.18 -9.02 -9.77
CA THR A 106 3.70 -7.81 -10.46
C THR A 106 2.77 -6.95 -9.63
N MET A 107 2.35 -7.39 -8.45
CA MET A 107 1.58 -6.56 -7.51
C MET A 107 2.53 -5.65 -6.72
N ALA A 108 3.37 -4.91 -7.43
CA ALA A 108 4.44 -4.06 -6.90
C ALA A 108 4.70 -2.86 -7.82
N GLU A 109 5.47 -1.88 -7.38
CA GLU A 109 5.77 -0.69 -8.18
C GLU A 109 6.72 -0.97 -9.35
N TYR A 110 7.53 -2.04 -9.26
CA TYR A 110 8.41 -2.49 -10.32
C TYR A 110 8.36 -4.02 -10.45
N CYS A 111 8.56 -4.52 -11.66
CA CYS A 111 8.75 -5.95 -11.90
C CYS A 111 9.78 -6.18 -12.99
N LEU A 112 10.41 -7.36 -12.96
CA LEU A 112 11.16 -7.87 -14.09
C LEU A 112 10.24 -8.62 -15.04
N SER A 113 10.54 -8.53 -16.32
CA SER A 113 10.03 -9.43 -17.36
C SER A 113 11.13 -9.68 -18.37
N THR A 114 10.86 -10.49 -19.40
CA THR A 114 11.78 -10.71 -20.52
C THR A 114 11.26 -10.03 -21.78
N ALA A 115 12.14 -9.77 -22.74
CA ALA A 115 11.75 -9.30 -24.07
C ALA A 115 10.77 -10.29 -24.74
N SER A 116 10.96 -11.60 -24.54
CA SER A 116 10.11 -12.66 -25.10
C SER A 116 8.71 -12.75 -24.49
N SER A 117 8.46 -12.08 -23.35
CA SER A 117 7.20 -12.08 -22.62
C SER A 117 6.51 -10.71 -22.55
N THR A 118 7.03 -9.71 -23.26
CA THR A 118 6.60 -8.31 -23.15
C THR A 118 6.28 -7.72 -24.51
N ALA A 119 5.16 -7.00 -24.62
CA ALA A 119 4.75 -6.32 -25.85
C ALA A 119 4.49 -4.83 -25.61
N LEU A 120 4.59 -4.04 -26.69
CA LEU A 120 4.26 -2.62 -26.66
C LEU A 120 2.77 -2.41 -26.46
N LYS A 121 2.40 -1.57 -25.49
CA LYS A 121 1.02 -1.17 -25.25
C LYS A 121 0.55 -0.28 -26.41
N PRO A 122 -0.56 -0.57 -27.09
CA PRO A 122 -1.16 0.35 -28.04
C PRO A 122 -1.46 1.72 -27.41
N ASP A 123 -1.25 2.81 -28.14
CA ASP A 123 -1.52 4.17 -27.64
C ASP A 123 -3.00 4.40 -27.33
N SER A 124 -3.89 3.72 -28.05
CA SER A 124 -5.33 3.75 -27.84
C SER A 124 -5.80 3.09 -26.54
N MET A 125 -4.90 2.41 -25.81
CA MET A 125 -5.21 1.62 -24.64
C MET A 125 -4.67 2.27 -23.37
N SER A 126 -5.52 2.35 -22.32
CA SER A 126 -5.07 2.75 -20.99
C SER A 126 -4.17 1.68 -20.37
N PHE A 127 -3.35 2.03 -19.37
CA PHE A 127 -2.56 1.03 -18.65
C PHE A 127 -3.44 -0.02 -17.93
N VAL A 128 -4.58 0.37 -17.37
CA VAL A 128 -5.51 -0.57 -16.73
C VAL A 128 -6.07 -1.57 -17.74
N ASP A 129 -6.51 -1.09 -18.90
CA ASP A 129 -6.98 -1.97 -19.98
C ASP A 129 -5.84 -2.90 -20.44
N ALA A 130 -4.62 -2.40 -20.56
CA ALA A 130 -3.46 -3.19 -20.97
C ALA A 130 -3.08 -4.27 -19.95
N ALA A 131 -3.12 -3.96 -18.65
CA ALA A 131 -2.84 -4.93 -17.59
C ALA A 131 -3.94 -6.00 -17.47
N SER A 132 -5.11 -5.78 -18.09
CA SER A 132 -6.21 -6.74 -18.03
C SER A 132 -6.08 -7.93 -18.96
N ILE A 133 -5.23 -7.80 -19.98
CA ILE A 133 -5.15 -8.71 -21.11
C ILE A 133 -4.17 -9.90 -20.90
N PRO A 134 -2.95 -9.74 -20.35
CA PRO A 134 -1.88 -10.68 -20.64
C PRO A 134 -2.17 -12.13 -20.29
N LEU A 135 -2.43 -12.46 -19.01
CA LEU A 135 -2.72 -13.85 -18.62
C LEU A 135 -3.96 -14.42 -19.32
N VAL A 136 -5.09 -13.69 -19.29
CA VAL A 136 -6.37 -14.21 -19.79
C VAL A 136 -6.39 -14.29 -21.32
N GLY A 137 -5.84 -13.29 -22.00
CA GLY A 137 -5.77 -13.21 -23.45
C GLY A 137 -4.81 -14.24 -24.02
N LEU A 138 -3.62 -14.41 -23.43
CA LEU A 138 -2.70 -15.47 -23.86
C LEU A 138 -3.26 -16.86 -23.62
N THR A 139 -3.94 -17.07 -22.49
CA THR A 139 -4.63 -18.34 -22.20
C THR A 139 -5.64 -18.65 -23.31
N VAL A 140 -6.51 -17.70 -23.62
CA VAL A 140 -7.53 -17.83 -24.67
C VAL A 140 -6.89 -18.09 -26.03
N LEU A 141 -5.89 -17.31 -26.42
CA LEU A 141 -5.25 -17.43 -27.71
C LEU A 141 -4.57 -18.79 -27.91
N GLN A 142 -3.89 -19.29 -26.87
CA GLN A 142 -3.26 -20.62 -26.93
C GLN A 142 -4.30 -21.75 -26.95
N VAL A 143 -5.38 -21.62 -26.20
CA VAL A 143 -6.50 -22.57 -26.24
C VAL A 143 -7.12 -22.63 -27.64
N ILE A 144 -7.42 -21.47 -28.22
CA ILE A 144 -8.02 -21.37 -29.55
C ILE A 144 -7.08 -21.96 -30.60
N ARG A 145 -5.80 -21.58 -30.59
CA ARG A 145 -4.79 -22.11 -31.53
C ARG A 145 -4.64 -23.62 -31.44
N ARG A 146 -4.74 -24.20 -30.23
CA ARG A 146 -4.72 -25.66 -30.05
C ARG A 146 -5.94 -26.33 -30.67
N ALA A 147 -7.13 -25.83 -30.38
CA ALA A 147 -8.35 -26.35 -30.95
C ALA A 147 -8.40 -26.17 -32.48
N GLU A 148 -7.93 -25.04 -32.98
CA GLU A 148 -7.83 -24.76 -34.42
C GLU A 148 -6.90 -25.74 -35.13
N ALA A 149 -5.74 -26.03 -34.54
CA ALA A 149 -4.80 -27.01 -35.09
C ALA A 149 -5.39 -28.43 -35.11
N GLU A 150 -6.08 -28.85 -34.05
CA GLU A 150 -6.71 -30.18 -33.98
C GLU A 150 -7.92 -30.32 -34.91
N LEU A 151 -8.66 -29.24 -35.17
CA LEU A 151 -9.88 -29.26 -35.98
C LEU A 151 -9.69 -28.83 -37.44
N GLY A 152 -8.48 -28.41 -37.83
CA GLY A 152 -8.16 -27.93 -39.18
C GLY A 152 -8.78 -26.57 -39.52
N GLY A 153 -8.89 -25.67 -38.54
CA GLY A 153 -9.56 -24.37 -38.66
C GLY A 153 -10.77 -24.25 -37.71
N LEU A 154 -11.21 -23.02 -37.41
CA LEU A 154 -12.42 -22.78 -36.59
C LEU A 154 -13.58 -22.13 -37.35
N LYS A 155 -13.33 -21.70 -38.59
CA LYS A 155 -14.35 -21.06 -39.44
C LYS A 155 -15.55 -21.98 -39.61
N GLY A 156 -16.75 -21.44 -39.38
CA GLY A 156 -18.00 -22.18 -39.58
C GLY A 156 -18.42 -23.11 -38.44
N LYS A 157 -17.58 -23.29 -37.41
CA LYS A 157 -17.82 -24.24 -36.31
C LYS A 157 -18.72 -23.67 -35.20
N THR A 158 -19.20 -24.56 -34.33
CA THR A 158 -19.92 -24.20 -33.10
C THR A 158 -19.03 -24.41 -31.88
N VAL A 159 -18.84 -23.37 -31.08
CA VAL A 159 -17.96 -23.38 -29.91
C VAL A 159 -18.74 -23.13 -28.63
N TYR A 160 -18.48 -23.90 -27.57
CA TYR A 160 -19.07 -23.70 -26.26
C TYR A 160 -18.04 -23.08 -25.29
N VAL A 161 -18.37 -21.91 -24.74
CA VAL A 161 -17.57 -21.19 -23.74
C VAL A 161 -18.47 -20.85 -22.55
N PRO A 162 -18.49 -21.65 -21.47
CA PRO A 162 -19.25 -21.30 -20.28
C PRO A 162 -18.73 -20.01 -19.62
N GLY A 163 -19.63 -19.26 -18.98
CA GLY A 163 -19.27 -18.07 -18.22
C GLY A 163 -18.74 -16.92 -19.08
N GLY A 164 -19.50 -16.46 -20.07
CA GLY A 164 -19.06 -15.50 -21.09
C GLY A 164 -18.57 -14.15 -20.56
N LEU A 165 -18.95 -13.71 -19.36
CA LEU A 165 -18.43 -12.48 -18.75
C LEU A 165 -17.30 -12.71 -17.74
N SER A 166 -16.78 -13.93 -17.62
CA SER A 166 -15.59 -14.23 -16.82
C SER A 166 -14.33 -13.64 -17.48
N GLY A 167 -13.20 -13.60 -16.74
CA GLY A 167 -11.94 -13.05 -17.23
C GLY A 167 -11.47 -13.65 -18.57
N THR A 168 -11.55 -14.97 -18.75
CA THR A 168 -11.22 -15.63 -20.03
C THR A 168 -12.41 -15.70 -20.98
N GLY A 169 -13.63 -15.88 -20.46
CA GLY A 169 -14.85 -16.01 -21.28
C GLY A 169 -15.09 -14.78 -22.16
N ASN A 170 -14.93 -13.57 -21.62
CA ASN A 170 -15.23 -12.35 -22.37
C ASN A 170 -14.26 -12.14 -23.54
N VAL A 171 -13.01 -12.57 -23.39
CA VAL A 171 -12.00 -12.50 -24.45
C VAL A 171 -12.25 -13.60 -25.48
N ALA A 172 -12.52 -14.82 -25.03
CA ALA A 172 -12.79 -15.96 -25.92
C ALA A 172 -13.98 -15.69 -26.85
N VAL A 173 -15.12 -15.25 -26.32
CA VAL A 173 -16.32 -14.99 -27.12
C VAL A 173 -16.04 -13.97 -28.21
N GLN A 174 -15.35 -12.87 -27.88
CA GLN A 174 -15.00 -11.83 -28.84
C GLN A 174 -14.03 -12.33 -29.91
N LEU A 175 -12.94 -13.01 -29.53
CA LEU A 175 -11.93 -13.46 -30.49
C LEU A 175 -12.46 -14.56 -31.42
N LEU A 176 -13.14 -15.57 -30.88
CA LEU A 176 -13.72 -16.66 -31.67
C LEU A 176 -14.62 -16.10 -32.79
N LYS A 177 -15.42 -15.11 -32.44
CA LYS A 177 -16.39 -14.46 -33.33
C LYS A 177 -15.74 -13.47 -34.31
N ASN A 178 -14.89 -12.58 -33.83
CA ASN A 178 -14.40 -11.43 -34.60
C ASN A 178 -13.07 -11.69 -35.33
N VAL A 179 -12.35 -12.75 -34.95
CA VAL A 179 -11.00 -13.06 -35.48
C VAL A 179 -10.97 -14.44 -36.13
N PHE A 180 -11.52 -15.46 -35.48
CA PHE A 180 -11.39 -16.85 -35.92
C PHE A 180 -12.58 -17.36 -36.77
N GLY A 181 -13.55 -16.49 -37.05
CA GLY A 181 -14.66 -16.77 -37.98
C GLY A 181 -15.60 -17.91 -37.53
N VAL A 182 -15.67 -18.17 -36.22
CA VAL A 182 -16.59 -19.16 -35.65
C VAL A 182 -18.03 -18.76 -35.98
N LYS A 183 -18.83 -19.72 -36.45
CA LYS A 183 -20.23 -19.47 -36.84
C LYS A 183 -21.09 -19.16 -35.62
N LYS A 184 -20.89 -19.92 -34.53
CA LYS A 184 -21.72 -19.85 -33.34
C LYS A 184 -20.88 -20.03 -32.08
N VAL A 185 -20.98 -19.09 -31.14
CA VAL A 185 -20.43 -19.20 -29.79
C VAL A 185 -21.58 -19.33 -28.80
N ILE A 186 -21.68 -20.46 -28.12
CA ILE A 186 -22.64 -20.68 -27.03
C ILE A 186 -21.97 -20.28 -25.72
N THR A 187 -22.65 -19.47 -24.91
CA THR A 187 -22.15 -19.05 -23.61
C THR A 187 -23.23 -19.06 -22.54
N THR A 188 -22.83 -19.35 -21.30
CA THR A 188 -23.72 -19.35 -20.13
C THR A 188 -23.49 -18.14 -19.24
N LEU A 189 -24.58 -17.57 -18.73
CA LEU A 189 -24.58 -16.39 -17.85
C LEU A 189 -25.78 -16.49 -16.89
N SER A 190 -25.74 -15.76 -15.76
CA SER A 190 -26.93 -15.57 -14.93
C SER A 190 -27.83 -14.48 -15.53
N THR A 191 -29.12 -14.47 -15.19
CA THR A 191 -30.09 -13.50 -15.72
C THR A 191 -29.59 -12.06 -15.69
N GLY A 192 -29.07 -11.60 -14.55
CA GLY A 192 -28.62 -10.21 -14.37
C GLY A 192 -27.41 -9.80 -15.22
N LYS A 193 -26.75 -10.74 -15.91
CA LYS A 193 -25.57 -10.49 -16.75
C LYS A 193 -25.89 -10.47 -18.25
N MET A 194 -27.10 -10.86 -18.65
CA MET A 194 -27.45 -11.06 -20.05
C MET A 194 -27.32 -9.78 -20.88
N GLU A 195 -27.91 -8.68 -20.42
CA GLU A 195 -27.90 -7.41 -21.18
C GLU A 195 -26.48 -6.87 -21.37
N ARG A 196 -25.65 -6.92 -20.33
CA ARG A 196 -24.24 -6.52 -20.43
C ARG A 196 -23.46 -7.38 -21.43
N ALA A 197 -23.74 -8.67 -21.50
CA ALA A 197 -23.08 -9.58 -22.45
C ALA A 197 -23.56 -9.35 -23.89
N LYS A 198 -24.85 -9.08 -24.10
CA LYS A 198 -25.39 -8.70 -25.41
C LYS A 198 -24.74 -7.42 -25.93
N GLU A 199 -24.58 -6.43 -25.07
CA GLU A 199 -23.92 -5.17 -25.45
C GLU A 199 -22.44 -5.37 -25.76
N LEU A 200 -21.71 -6.12 -24.92
CA LEU A 200 -20.27 -6.34 -25.12
C LEU A 200 -19.97 -7.14 -26.40
N PHE A 201 -20.80 -8.14 -26.74
CA PHE A 201 -20.57 -9.01 -27.90
C PHE A 201 -21.33 -8.60 -29.16
N LYS A 202 -21.84 -7.37 -29.19
CA LYS A 202 -22.52 -6.77 -30.34
C LYS A 202 -21.56 -6.56 -31.52
N GLY A 203 -22.08 -6.65 -32.74
CA GLY A 203 -21.28 -6.57 -33.99
C GLY A 203 -20.62 -7.91 -34.33
N GLY A 204 -19.78 -8.00 -35.38
CA GLY A 204 -19.07 -9.23 -35.78
C GLY A 204 -19.92 -10.25 -36.57
N GLU A 205 -19.26 -11.20 -37.24
CA GLU A 205 -19.89 -12.12 -38.19
C GLU A 205 -20.51 -13.39 -37.54
N GLY A 206 -19.97 -13.85 -36.40
CA GLY A 206 -20.48 -15.02 -35.69
C GLY A 206 -21.67 -14.75 -34.77
N GLU A 207 -22.57 -15.71 -34.63
CA GLU A 207 -23.69 -15.68 -33.71
C GLU A 207 -23.22 -15.94 -32.25
N VAL A 208 -23.79 -15.24 -31.27
CA VAL A 208 -23.63 -15.59 -29.85
C VAL A 208 -24.97 -16.07 -29.30
N VAL A 209 -25.00 -17.30 -28.80
CA VAL A 209 -26.16 -17.88 -28.11
C VAL A 209 -25.95 -17.75 -26.62
N TYR A 210 -26.90 -17.11 -25.94
CA TYR A 210 -26.84 -16.83 -24.51
C TYR A 210 -27.80 -17.76 -23.77
N LEU A 211 -27.27 -18.62 -22.90
CA LEU A 211 -28.05 -19.56 -22.10
C LEU A 211 -28.08 -19.13 -20.63
N ASP A 212 -29.28 -19.01 -20.06
CA ASP A 212 -29.44 -18.62 -18.66
C ASP A 212 -29.42 -19.85 -17.77
N TYR A 213 -28.26 -20.16 -17.20
CA TYR A 213 -28.08 -21.36 -16.38
C TYR A 213 -28.95 -21.37 -15.11
N THR A 214 -29.56 -20.23 -14.75
CA THR A 214 -30.50 -20.13 -13.61
C THR A 214 -31.94 -20.45 -13.98
N LYS A 215 -32.26 -20.52 -15.28
CA LYS A 215 -33.62 -20.72 -15.78
C LYS A 215 -33.81 -21.99 -16.59
N GLU A 216 -32.75 -22.50 -17.21
CA GLU A 216 -32.84 -23.65 -18.09
C GLU A 216 -31.68 -24.63 -17.88
N ASN A 217 -31.91 -25.89 -18.26
CA ASN A 217 -30.84 -26.89 -18.30
C ASN A 217 -29.96 -26.64 -19.53
N VAL A 218 -28.75 -26.15 -19.28
CA VAL A 218 -27.78 -25.81 -20.32
C VAL A 218 -27.48 -26.97 -21.27
N ASN A 219 -27.29 -28.19 -20.75
CA ASN A 219 -26.95 -29.34 -21.56
C ASN A 219 -28.10 -29.73 -22.50
N ALA A 220 -29.34 -29.67 -22.01
CA ALA A 220 -30.53 -29.93 -22.81
C ALA A 220 -30.72 -28.86 -23.90
N ALA A 221 -30.48 -27.58 -23.57
CA ALA A 221 -30.59 -26.47 -24.52
C ALA A 221 -29.52 -26.54 -25.63
N ILE A 222 -28.31 -27.00 -25.31
CA ILE A 222 -27.23 -27.20 -26.30
C ILE A 222 -27.52 -28.43 -27.18
N GLY A 223 -27.94 -29.53 -26.56
CA GLY A 223 -28.18 -30.79 -27.24
C GLY A 223 -26.92 -31.61 -27.54
N THR A 224 -27.10 -32.92 -27.66
CA THR A 224 -26.01 -33.89 -27.87
C THR A 224 -25.32 -33.70 -29.21
N GLY A 225 -23.99 -33.70 -29.22
CA GLY A 225 -23.18 -33.68 -30.45
C GLY A 225 -23.23 -32.38 -31.26
N ASN A 226 -23.68 -31.26 -30.68
CA ASN A 226 -23.85 -29.97 -31.37
C ASN A 226 -22.65 -29.02 -31.24
N VAL A 227 -21.60 -29.40 -30.51
CA VAL A 227 -20.41 -28.57 -30.27
C VAL A 227 -19.17 -29.19 -30.91
N ASP A 228 -18.44 -28.41 -31.70
CA ASP A 228 -17.14 -28.79 -32.28
C ASP A 228 -16.00 -28.65 -31.28
N PHE A 229 -16.02 -27.56 -30.53
CA PHE A 229 -14.96 -27.19 -29.60
C PHE A 229 -15.56 -26.62 -28.32
N MET A 230 -15.11 -27.11 -27.17
CA MET A 230 -15.40 -26.51 -25.87
C MET A 230 -14.13 -25.94 -25.25
N PHE A 231 -14.18 -24.66 -24.91
CA PHE A 231 -13.22 -24.05 -24.00
C PHE A 231 -13.75 -24.14 -22.58
N ASP A 232 -13.28 -25.11 -21.80
CA ASP A 232 -13.76 -25.31 -20.44
C ASP A 232 -13.07 -24.37 -19.45
N THR A 233 -13.82 -23.37 -19.01
CA THR A 233 -13.44 -22.36 -18.01
C THR A 233 -14.09 -22.57 -16.64
N MET A 234 -15.06 -23.50 -16.53
CA MET A 234 -15.90 -23.69 -15.33
C MET A 234 -15.86 -25.12 -14.78
N ALA A 235 -14.84 -25.90 -15.15
CA ALA A 235 -14.64 -27.30 -14.74
C ALA A 235 -15.78 -28.26 -15.18
N GLY A 236 -16.51 -27.90 -16.24
CA GLY A 236 -17.66 -28.65 -16.75
C GLY A 236 -17.32 -29.64 -17.87
N ALA A 237 -16.04 -29.80 -18.24
CA ALA A 237 -15.60 -30.59 -19.39
C ALA A 237 -16.20 -32.00 -19.44
N ILE A 238 -16.18 -32.71 -18.32
CA ILE A 238 -16.59 -34.12 -18.28
C ILE A 238 -18.11 -34.27 -18.39
N ASP A 239 -18.87 -33.38 -17.74
CA ASP A 239 -20.34 -33.38 -17.79
C ASP A 239 -20.85 -32.90 -19.16
N SER A 240 -20.01 -32.18 -19.89
CA SER A 240 -20.28 -31.65 -21.22
C SER A 240 -19.87 -32.59 -22.35
N LEU A 241 -19.25 -33.75 -22.06
CA LEU A 241 -18.82 -34.72 -23.09
C LEU A 241 -19.92 -35.09 -24.09
N PRO A 242 -21.19 -35.34 -23.69
CA PRO A 242 -22.25 -35.66 -24.63
C PRO A 242 -22.57 -34.51 -25.60
N LEU A 243 -22.28 -33.25 -25.24
CA LEU A 243 -22.56 -32.08 -26.08
C LEU A 243 -21.58 -31.98 -27.25
N ILE A 244 -20.40 -32.57 -27.11
CA ILE A 244 -19.34 -32.48 -28.11
C ILE A 244 -19.54 -33.56 -29.16
N ARG A 245 -19.44 -33.20 -30.44
CA ARG A 245 -19.52 -34.20 -31.51
C ARG A 245 -18.33 -35.15 -31.48
N SER A 246 -18.49 -36.33 -32.08
CA SER A 246 -17.36 -37.20 -32.39
C SER A 246 -16.34 -36.46 -33.27
N GLY A 247 -15.05 -36.57 -32.92
CA GLY A 247 -13.95 -35.79 -33.50
C GLY A 247 -13.92 -34.32 -33.07
N GLY A 248 -14.69 -33.95 -32.04
CA GLY A 248 -14.63 -32.62 -31.41
C GLY A 248 -13.55 -32.55 -30.32
N VAL A 249 -13.30 -31.32 -29.85
CA VAL A 249 -12.19 -31.02 -28.94
C VAL A 249 -12.68 -30.33 -27.67
N ILE A 250 -12.14 -30.72 -26.53
CA ILE A 250 -12.23 -29.99 -25.28
C ILE A 250 -10.82 -29.57 -24.86
N VAL A 251 -10.64 -28.27 -24.66
CA VAL A 251 -9.44 -27.72 -24.01
C VAL A 251 -9.89 -27.09 -22.69
N THR A 252 -9.36 -27.59 -21.57
CA THR A 252 -9.72 -27.11 -20.22
C THR A 252 -8.56 -26.36 -19.55
N ILE A 253 -8.90 -25.35 -18.76
CA ILE A 253 -7.98 -24.64 -17.86
C ILE A 253 -8.36 -24.77 -16.38
N SER A 254 -9.52 -25.36 -16.10
CA SER A 254 -10.14 -25.33 -14.76
C SER A 254 -9.86 -26.58 -13.92
N LYS A 255 -9.37 -27.64 -14.54
CA LYS A 255 -8.95 -28.87 -13.84
C LYS A 255 -7.48 -28.83 -13.42
N THR A 256 -7.06 -29.86 -12.70
CA THR A 256 -5.64 -30.09 -12.40
C THR A 256 -4.87 -30.44 -13.68
N PRO A 257 -3.67 -29.90 -13.92
CA PRO A 257 -2.82 -30.32 -15.03
C PRO A 257 -2.47 -31.81 -14.95
N SER A 258 -2.01 -32.37 -16.06
CA SER A 258 -1.28 -33.65 -16.02
C SER A 258 0.03 -33.50 -15.26
N GLY A 259 0.58 -34.62 -14.78
CA GLY A 259 1.89 -34.64 -14.16
C GLY A 259 2.99 -34.20 -15.13
N ASP A 260 2.88 -34.53 -16.41
CA ASP A 260 3.85 -34.14 -17.44
C ASP A 260 3.82 -32.63 -17.73
N GLU A 261 2.63 -32.01 -17.73
CA GLU A 261 2.49 -30.55 -17.78
C GLU A 261 3.13 -29.91 -16.54
N LEU A 262 2.84 -30.44 -15.34
CA LEU A 262 3.42 -29.93 -14.10
C LEU A 262 4.96 -30.02 -14.11
N LYS A 263 5.52 -31.17 -14.51
CA LYS A 263 6.96 -31.40 -14.56
C LYS A 263 7.68 -30.48 -15.56
N ARG A 264 7.03 -30.14 -16.68
CA ARG A 264 7.58 -29.16 -17.65
C ARG A 264 7.70 -27.75 -17.07
N LYS A 265 6.80 -27.37 -16.14
CA LYS A 265 6.82 -26.05 -15.49
C LYS A 265 7.68 -26.02 -14.23
N PHE A 266 7.80 -27.16 -13.55
CA PHE A 266 8.48 -27.27 -12.26
C PHE A 266 9.39 -28.49 -12.24
N ALA A 267 10.70 -28.25 -12.44
CA ALA A 267 11.72 -29.30 -12.56
C ALA A 267 11.83 -30.20 -11.32
N SER A 268 11.51 -29.68 -10.13
CA SER A 268 11.60 -30.38 -8.84
C SER A 268 10.32 -31.14 -8.44
N SER A 269 9.42 -31.45 -9.37
CA SER A 269 8.13 -32.08 -9.07
C SER A 269 8.29 -33.53 -8.56
N PRO A 270 7.75 -33.89 -7.37
CA PRO A 270 7.87 -35.25 -6.83
C PRO A 270 7.27 -36.32 -7.75
N TRP A 271 8.04 -37.38 -8.02
CA TRP A 271 7.67 -38.40 -9.03
C TRP A 271 6.31 -39.07 -8.74
N LEU A 272 6.01 -39.32 -7.46
CA LEU A 272 4.76 -39.96 -7.05
C LEU A 272 3.56 -39.07 -7.36
N PHE A 273 3.69 -37.76 -7.17
CA PHE A 273 2.65 -36.78 -7.46
C PHE A 273 2.43 -36.63 -8.97
N VAL A 274 3.51 -36.56 -9.75
CA VAL A 274 3.47 -36.57 -11.22
C VAL A 274 2.73 -37.81 -11.73
N THR A 275 3.04 -38.98 -11.17
CA THR A 275 2.39 -40.25 -11.55
C THR A 275 0.89 -40.24 -11.25
N LEU A 276 0.49 -39.76 -10.07
CA LEU A 276 -0.92 -39.64 -9.69
C LEU A 276 -1.70 -38.70 -10.62
N LEU A 277 -1.13 -37.54 -10.95
CA LEU A 277 -1.76 -36.59 -11.87
C LEU A 277 -1.90 -37.16 -13.29
N ASN A 278 -0.89 -37.88 -13.77
CA ASN A 278 -0.94 -38.56 -15.06
C ASN A 278 -2.01 -39.66 -15.09
N LEU A 279 -2.26 -40.36 -13.97
CA LEU A 279 -3.36 -41.32 -13.86
C LEU A 279 -4.72 -40.62 -13.95
N VAL A 280 -4.91 -39.51 -13.24
CA VAL A 280 -6.15 -38.72 -13.31
C VAL A 280 -6.41 -38.19 -14.72
N ASP A 281 -5.37 -37.65 -15.38
CA ASP A 281 -5.45 -37.19 -16.77
C ASP A 281 -5.80 -38.34 -17.73
N ARG A 282 -5.19 -39.51 -17.55
CA ARG A 282 -5.50 -40.72 -18.34
C ARG A 282 -6.96 -41.15 -18.18
N VAL A 283 -7.52 -41.09 -16.98
CA VAL A 283 -8.94 -41.39 -16.74
C VAL A 283 -9.83 -40.38 -17.47
N ASN A 284 -9.53 -39.10 -17.42
CA ASN A 284 -10.30 -38.08 -18.14
C ASN A 284 -10.23 -38.27 -19.66
N LYS A 285 -9.03 -38.54 -20.20
CA LYS A 285 -8.83 -38.85 -21.63
C LYS A 285 -9.55 -40.12 -22.04
N TRP A 286 -9.51 -41.16 -21.21
CA TRP A 286 -10.27 -42.39 -21.44
C TRP A 286 -11.78 -42.12 -21.48
N ARG A 287 -12.32 -41.36 -20.51
CA ARG A 287 -13.74 -40.96 -20.53
C ARG A 287 -14.09 -40.16 -21.78
N ALA A 288 -13.25 -39.22 -22.19
CA ALA A 288 -13.48 -38.43 -23.41
C ALA A 288 -13.42 -39.29 -24.69
N SER A 289 -12.49 -40.24 -24.75
CA SER A 289 -12.36 -41.17 -25.89
C SER A 289 -13.60 -42.03 -26.10
N ARG A 290 -14.37 -42.33 -25.04
CA ARG A 290 -15.66 -43.05 -25.13
C ARG A 290 -16.73 -42.26 -25.92
N TYR A 291 -16.55 -40.95 -26.08
CA TYR A 291 -17.40 -40.07 -26.89
C TYR A 291 -16.74 -39.68 -28.22
N GLY A 292 -15.53 -40.21 -28.53
CA GLY A 292 -14.75 -39.78 -29.69
C GLY A 292 -14.22 -38.35 -29.57
N VAL A 293 -14.05 -37.84 -28.34
CA VAL A 293 -13.68 -36.45 -28.06
C VAL A 293 -12.20 -36.37 -27.67
N SER A 294 -11.48 -35.42 -28.27
CA SER A 294 -10.12 -35.06 -27.82
C SER A 294 -10.22 -34.22 -26.55
N TYR A 295 -9.44 -34.56 -25.54
CA TYR A 295 -9.41 -33.84 -24.26
C TYR A 295 -7.98 -33.48 -23.90
N SER A 296 -7.76 -32.19 -23.64
CA SER A 296 -6.47 -31.69 -23.17
C SER A 296 -6.63 -30.61 -22.10
N TYR A 297 -5.62 -30.56 -21.22
CA TYR A 297 -5.41 -29.43 -20.32
C TYR A 297 -4.45 -28.43 -20.98
N LEU A 298 -4.65 -27.13 -20.74
CA LEU A 298 -3.71 -26.09 -21.16
C LEU A 298 -3.15 -25.32 -19.95
N TRP A 299 -1.82 -25.37 -19.80
CA TRP A 299 -1.08 -24.43 -18.97
C TRP A 299 -0.55 -23.30 -19.87
N MET A 300 -0.90 -22.05 -19.57
CA MET A 300 -0.53 -20.90 -20.41
C MET A 300 0.97 -20.57 -20.27
N ASP A 301 1.60 -20.30 -21.41
CA ASP A 301 2.97 -19.79 -21.51
C ASP A 301 3.02 -18.27 -21.82
N PRO A 302 3.88 -17.49 -21.16
CA PRO A 302 4.17 -16.11 -21.59
C PRO A 302 4.64 -16.06 -23.06
N ASP A 303 4.11 -15.12 -23.84
CA ASP A 303 4.45 -14.97 -25.26
C ASP A 303 4.21 -13.55 -25.77
N ALA A 304 5.30 -12.83 -26.09
CA ALA A 304 5.23 -11.49 -26.65
C ALA A 304 4.50 -11.44 -28.00
N LYS A 305 4.61 -12.49 -28.84
CA LYS A 305 3.93 -12.51 -30.14
C LYS A 305 2.42 -12.55 -29.98
N GLY A 306 1.93 -13.40 -29.08
CA GLY A 306 0.52 -13.44 -28.71
C GLY A 306 0.02 -12.12 -28.12
N LEU A 307 0.83 -11.45 -27.28
CA LEU A 307 0.48 -10.12 -26.77
C LEU A 307 0.41 -9.06 -27.88
N ASN A 308 1.34 -9.08 -28.83
CA ASN A 308 1.29 -8.19 -29.99
C ASN A 308 0.01 -8.39 -30.83
N ASP A 309 -0.39 -9.64 -31.07
CA ASP A 309 -1.66 -9.93 -31.75
C ASP A 309 -2.87 -9.38 -30.95
N LEU A 310 -2.90 -9.60 -29.64
CA LEU A 310 -3.98 -9.12 -28.78
C LEU A 310 -4.05 -7.59 -28.75
N GLY A 311 -2.91 -6.91 -28.57
CA GLY A 311 -2.83 -5.45 -28.57
C GLY A 311 -3.31 -4.86 -29.90
N ARG A 312 -2.87 -5.44 -31.02
CA ARG A 312 -3.32 -5.06 -32.36
C ARG A 312 -4.84 -5.24 -32.53
N TRP A 313 -5.41 -6.36 -32.10
CA TRP A 313 -6.85 -6.59 -32.20
C TRP A 313 -7.69 -5.66 -31.32
N VAL A 314 -7.16 -5.16 -30.20
CA VAL A 314 -7.80 -4.06 -29.48
C VAL A 314 -7.77 -2.77 -30.29
N GLY A 315 -6.61 -2.42 -30.88
CA GLY A 315 -6.48 -1.26 -31.76
C GLY A 315 -7.41 -1.30 -32.98
N GLU A 316 -7.62 -2.49 -33.55
CA GLU A 316 -8.54 -2.74 -34.66
C GLU A 316 -10.02 -2.82 -34.21
N GLY A 317 -10.32 -2.71 -32.91
CA GLY A 317 -11.68 -2.80 -32.38
C GLY A 317 -12.31 -4.20 -32.41
N LYS A 318 -11.54 -5.24 -32.69
CA LYS A 318 -12.00 -6.65 -32.73
C LYS A 318 -12.17 -7.26 -31.35
N PHE A 319 -11.54 -6.67 -30.35
CA PHE A 319 -11.59 -7.09 -28.96
C PHE A 319 -11.61 -5.86 -28.05
N LYS A 320 -12.54 -5.81 -27.11
CA LYS A 320 -12.61 -4.78 -26.07
C LYS A 320 -12.28 -5.39 -24.71
N PRO A 321 -11.26 -4.87 -23.99
CA PRO A 321 -10.97 -5.27 -22.63
C PRO A 321 -12.17 -5.05 -21.70
N LEU A 322 -12.43 -6.01 -20.81
CA LEU A 322 -13.50 -5.92 -19.82
C LEU A 322 -12.91 -5.74 -18.42
N VAL A 323 -12.86 -4.49 -17.98
CA VAL A 323 -12.42 -4.14 -16.64
C VAL A 323 -13.58 -4.31 -15.65
N GLY A 324 -13.40 -5.14 -14.63
CA GLY A 324 -14.40 -5.37 -13.58
C GLY A 324 -14.29 -4.34 -12.46
N ARG A 325 -13.19 -4.40 -11.71
CA ARG A 325 -12.89 -3.50 -10.58
C ARG A 325 -11.47 -2.98 -10.69
N THR A 326 -11.27 -1.71 -10.30
CA THR A 326 -9.93 -1.15 -10.08
C THR A 326 -9.79 -0.72 -8.62
N ALA A 327 -8.65 -1.00 -8.00
CA ALA A 327 -8.24 -0.51 -6.70
C ALA A 327 -6.89 0.21 -6.84
N LYS A 328 -6.54 1.10 -5.92
CA LYS A 328 -5.17 1.62 -5.84
C LYS A 328 -4.33 0.67 -4.99
N LEU A 329 -3.04 0.50 -5.27
CA LEU A 329 -2.19 -0.38 -4.46
C LEU A 329 -2.23 0.04 -2.98
N GLU A 330 -2.30 1.34 -2.72
CA GLU A 330 -2.39 1.97 -1.40
C GLU A 330 -3.66 1.59 -0.63
N ASP A 331 -4.74 1.29 -1.36
CA ASP A 331 -6.01 0.84 -0.77
C ASP A 331 -5.96 -0.67 -0.55
N LEU A 332 -5.20 -1.08 0.46
CA LEU A 332 -4.96 -2.49 0.78
C LEU A 332 -6.27 -3.26 0.98
N GLU A 333 -7.28 -2.66 1.62
CA GLU A 333 -8.57 -3.32 1.82
C GLU A 333 -9.34 -3.49 0.51
N ALA A 334 -9.28 -2.51 -0.41
CA ALA A 334 -9.85 -2.69 -1.73
C ALA A 334 -9.11 -3.74 -2.58
N VAL A 335 -7.77 -3.79 -2.49
CA VAL A 335 -6.95 -4.81 -3.18
C VAL A 335 -7.27 -6.19 -2.61
N LYS A 336 -7.25 -6.37 -1.29
CA LYS A 336 -7.63 -7.63 -0.61
C LYS A 336 -9.04 -8.05 -0.94
N SER A 337 -9.98 -7.12 -1.00
CA SER A 337 -11.35 -7.38 -1.42
C SER A 337 -11.43 -7.86 -2.87
N GLY A 338 -10.60 -7.33 -3.77
CA GLY A 338 -10.46 -7.82 -5.15
C GLY A 338 -9.92 -9.27 -5.21
N TYR A 339 -8.93 -9.61 -4.37
CA TYR A 339 -8.46 -10.98 -4.22
C TYR A 339 -9.51 -11.90 -3.59
N GLU A 340 -10.26 -11.42 -2.59
CA GLU A 340 -11.33 -12.17 -1.91
C GLU A 340 -12.48 -12.50 -2.86
N GLU A 341 -12.82 -11.60 -3.80
CA GLU A 341 -13.82 -11.86 -4.84
C GLU A 341 -13.39 -13.01 -5.77
N VAL A 342 -12.13 -12.99 -6.23
CA VAL A 342 -11.57 -14.06 -7.06
C VAL A 342 -11.44 -15.35 -6.27
N TYR A 343 -11.08 -15.28 -4.98
CA TYR A 343 -10.97 -16.42 -4.07
C TYR A 343 -12.30 -17.12 -3.84
N LYS A 344 -13.40 -16.37 -3.65
CA LYS A 344 -14.75 -16.92 -3.50
C LYS A 344 -15.29 -17.56 -4.79
N ALA A 345 -14.66 -17.33 -5.94
CA ALA A 345 -15.04 -17.85 -7.25
C ALA A 345 -16.51 -17.58 -7.64
N LYS A 346 -17.16 -16.55 -7.06
CA LYS A 346 -18.57 -16.24 -7.29
C LYS A 346 -18.73 -15.06 -8.25
N GLY A 347 -19.16 -15.36 -9.48
CA GLY A 347 -19.98 -14.46 -10.27
C GLY A 347 -19.42 -13.07 -10.59
N GLY A 348 -18.10 -12.85 -10.55
CA GLY A 348 -17.49 -11.61 -11.02
C GLY A 348 -17.76 -11.33 -12.50
N VAL A 349 -17.58 -10.07 -12.91
CA VAL A 349 -17.63 -9.62 -14.31
C VAL A 349 -16.26 -9.04 -14.66
N GLY A 350 -15.60 -9.58 -15.68
CA GLY A 350 -14.23 -9.21 -16.01
C GLY A 350 -13.23 -9.68 -14.95
N LYS A 351 -12.21 -8.87 -14.69
CA LYS A 351 -11.16 -9.14 -13.69
C LYS A 351 -10.96 -7.92 -12.78
N SER A 352 -10.30 -8.12 -11.64
CA SER A 352 -9.91 -7.06 -10.69
C SER A 352 -8.48 -6.60 -10.97
N TYR A 353 -8.20 -5.32 -10.78
CA TYR A 353 -6.89 -4.73 -11.05
C TYR A 353 -6.48 -3.73 -9.99
N THR A 354 -5.18 -3.51 -9.92
CA THR A 354 -4.56 -2.53 -9.05
C THR A 354 -3.88 -1.48 -9.92
N SER A 355 -4.23 -0.20 -9.73
CA SER A 355 -3.57 0.95 -10.34
C SER A 355 -2.48 1.49 -9.42
N PHE A 356 -1.36 1.89 -10.00
CA PHE A 356 -0.20 2.46 -9.32
C PHE A 356 -0.04 3.96 -9.65
N ILE A 357 -1.00 4.52 -10.39
CA ILE A 357 -1.06 5.94 -10.78
C ILE A 357 -2.45 6.51 -10.43
N PRO A 358 -2.58 7.80 -10.05
CA PRO A 358 -3.87 8.46 -9.95
C PRO A 358 -4.67 8.36 -11.26
N ALA A 359 -5.97 8.06 -11.16
CA ALA A 359 -6.83 7.85 -12.33
C ALA A 359 -6.75 9.04 -13.29
N GLN A 360 -6.34 8.78 -14.53
CA GLN A 360 -6.54 9.74 -15.62
C GLN A 360 -8.01 9.70 -16.03
N PRO A 361 -8.64 10.85 -16.32
CA PRO A 361 -9.93 10.86 -16.99
C PRO A 361 -9.80 10.14 -18.33
N LYS A 362 -10.87 9.50 -18.79
CA LYS A 362 -10.94 8.98 -20.16
C LYS A 362 -10.57 10.11 -21.15
N PRO A 363 -9.85 9.81 -22.23
CA PRO A 363 -9.59 10.81 -23.26
C PRO A 363 -10.92 11.25 -23.87
N THR A 364 -11.39 12.44 -23.51
CA THR A 364 -12.39 13.16 -24.29
C THR A 364 -11.66 13.93 -25.36
N ASN A 365 -11.96 13.61 -26.62
CA ASN A 365 -11.56 14.41 -27.77
C ASN A 365 -11.98 15.86 -27.54
N SER A 366 -11.02 16.79 -27.59
CA SER A 366 -11.10 18.00 -28.42
C SER A 366 -9.92 18.91 -28.15
N PHE A 367 -9.46 19.51 -29.24
CA PHE A 367 -8.21 20.21 -29.46
C PHE A 367 -8.24 21.67 -28.96
N GLU A 368 -9.04 22.01 -27.94
CA GLU A 368 -9.48 23.41 -27.73
C GLU A 368 -9.10 24.04 -26.38
N THR A 369 -8.14 23.52 -25.62
CA THR A 369 -7.71 24.21 -24.38
C THR A 369 -6.20 24.27 -24.23
N LEU A 370 -5.55 24.68 -25.31
CA LEU A 370 -4.14 25.05 -25.35
C LEU A 370 -4.03 26.47 -25.94
N MET A 371 -4.40 27.48 -25.17
CA MET A 371 -3.86 28.84 -25.26
C MET A 371 -4.38 29.69 -24.09
N ASN A 372 -3.45 30.40 -23.43
CA ASN A 372 -3.60 31.25 -22.25
C ASN A 372 -3.77 30.43 -20.96
N ILE A 373 -2.77 30.34 -20.08
CA ILE A 373 -2.23 31.44 -19.29
C ILE A 373 -0.81 31.08 -18.80
N THR A 374 0.10 32.04 -18.87
CA THR A 374 1.31 32.17 -18.02
C THR A 374 1.45 33.68 -17.74
N PRO A 375 2.06 34.18 -16.64
CA PRO A 375 2.72 33.50 -15.52
C PRO A 375 2.24 34.02 -14.15
N ALA A 376 1.39 33.27 -13.46
CA ALA A 376 1.05 33.54 -12.06
C ALA A 376 0.87 32.21 -11.34
N LEU A 377 1.98 31.60 -10.90
CA LEU A 377 2.07 30.58 -9.84
C LEU A 377 3.55 30.14 -9.73
N LYS A 378 4.41 31.07 -9.31
CA LYS A 378 5.59 30.70 -8.52
C LYS A 378 5.16 30.71 -7.06
N SER A 379 4.57 29.62 -6.62
CA SER A 379 4.32 29.31 -5.21
C SER A 379 4.35 27.80 -5.06
N THR A 380 5.55 27.32 -4.76
CA THR A 380 5.89 26.11 -3.99
C THR A 380 4.85 24.98 -3.95
N MET A 381 4.83 24.15 -4.99
CA MET A 381 4.57 22.73 -4.77
C MET A 381 5.85 22.15 -4.15
N SER A 382 5.87 22.06 -2.81
CA SER A 382 6.91 21.32 -2.10
C SER A 382 7.00 19.93 -2.71
N LYS A 383 8.18 19.59 -3.24
CA LYS A 383 8.47 18.24 -3.71
C LYS A 383 8.35 17.33 -2.49
N SER A 384 7.53 16.29 -2.57
CA SER A 384 7.48 15.27 -1.51
C SER A 384 8.90 14.87 -1.11
N LEU A 385 9.15 14.85 0.21
CA LEU A 385 10.43 14.58 0.86
C LEU A 385 10.84 13.10 0.70
N SER A 386 10.95 12.62 -0.53
CA SER A 386 10.99 11.21 -0.93
C SER A 386 12.10 10.35 -0.28
N HIS A 387 13.16 10.98 0.24
CA HIS A 387 14.23 10.29 0.98
C HIS A 387 13.92 10.08 2.46
N ALA A 388 12.94 10.79 3.02
CA ALA A 388 12.47 10.57 4.39
C ALA A 388 11.74 9.23 4.50
N LYS A 389 12.17 8.37 5.42
CA LYS A 389 11.44 7.17 5.81
C LYS A 389 10.51 7.50 6.98
N ILE A 390 9.20 7.43 6.74
CA ILE A 390 8.15 7.66 7.74
C ILE A 390 7.60 6.30 8.19
N THR A 391 7.73 5.97 9.48
CA THR A 391 7.23 4.73 10.07
C THR A 391 6.18 5.04 11.13
N ALA A 392 4.92 4.70 10.88
CA ALA A 392 3.84 5.01 11.81
C ALA A 392 3.97 4.25 13.14
N ARG A 393 3.74 4.96 14.25
CA ARG A 393 3.58 4.45 15.60
C ARG A 393 2.10 4.54 15.98
N ARG A 394 1.34 3.50 15.62
CA ARG A 394 -0.11 3.49 15.82
C ARG A 394 -0.48 3.54 17.30
N SER A 395 -1.53 4.27 17.64
CA SER A 395 -2.06 4.43 19.00
C SER A 395 -2.27 3.08 19.69
N ALA A 396 -2.92 2.15 18.97
CA ALA A 396 -3.22 0.80 19.45
C ALA A 396 -1.97 -0.08 19.67
N ALA A 397 -0.81 0.31 19.14
CA ALA A 397 0.45 -0.42 19.33
C ALA A 397 1.31 0.18 20.46
N ARG A 398 0.95 1.36 20.99
CA ARG A 398 1.62 2.00 22.13
C ARG A 398 1.35 1.20 23.40
N GLY A 399 2.25 1.31 24.38
CA GLY A 399 1.95 0.81 25.71
C GLY A 399 0.71 1.52 26.26
N HIS A 400 -0.11 0.81 27.03
CA HIS A 400 -1.32 1.37 27.59
C HIS A 400 -1.47 0.93 29.04
N GLY A 401 -1.68 1.90 29.94
CA GLY A 401 -1.92 1.68 31.36
C GLY A 401 -3.13 2.48 31.80
N ASN A 402 -4.13 1.80 32.38
CA ASN A 402 -5.30 2.44 32.97
C ASN A 402 -5.44 1.99 34.43
N HIS A 403 -5.31 2.94 35.36
CA HIS A 403 -5.34 2.73 36.80
C HIS A 403 -6.58 3.36 37.47
N GLY A 404 -7.63 3.64 36.69
CA GLY A 404 -8.85 4.31 37.14
C GLY A 404 -8.69 5.82 37.29
N TRP A 405 -7.63 6.29 37.97
CA TRP A 405 -7.33 7.72 38.09
C TRP A 405 -6.39 8.25 36.99
N LEU A 406 -5.62 7.37 36.36
CA LEU A 406 -4.66 7.66 35.29
C LEU A 406 -4.95 6.75 34.10
N ASP A 407 -5.10 7.35 32.93
CA ASP A 407 -5.15 6.67 31.63
C ASP A 407 -3.98 7.18 30.78
N SER A 408 -3.00 6.32 30.50
CA SER A 408 -1.71 6.69 29.95
C SER A 408 -1.34 5.83 28.74
N HIS A 409 -0.94 6.50 27.65
CA HIS A 409 -0.41 5.84 26.45
C HIS A 409 1.09 6.09 26.30
N HIS A 410 1.90 5.04 26.25
CA HIS A 410 3.37 5.09 26.24
C HIS A 410 3.92 4.82 24.84
N THR A 411 4.54 5.83 24.23
CA THR A 411 5.25 5.65 22.95
C THR A 411 6.51 4.80 23.12
N PHE A 412 7.27 5.09 24.19
CA PHE A 412 8.51 4.43 24.55
C PHE A 412 8.34 3.56 25.81
N SER A 413 9.26 2.63 26.04
CA SER A 413 9.36 1.82 27.25
C SER A 413 9.39 2.70 28.50
N PHE A 414 8.36 2.58 29.32
CA PHE A 414 8.13 3.41 30.50
C PHE A 414 7.25 2.67 31.52
N ALA A 415 7.51 2.88 32.81
CA ALA A 415 6.84 2.18 33.90
C ALA A 415 6.85 0.65 33.70
N SER A 416 5.69 -0.01 33.74
CA SER A 416 5.55 -1.46 33.52
C SER A 416 5.52 -1.86 32.04
N TYR A 417 5.39 -0.91 31.11
CA TYR A 417 5.45 -1.19 29.68
C TYR A 417 6.91 -1.26 29.21
N TYR A 418 7.28 -2.39 28.62
CA TYR A 418 8.62 -2.61 28.08
C TYR A 418 8.56 -3.22 26.67
N ASP A 419 9.19 -2.54 25.72
CA ASP A 419 9.51 -3.03 24.39
C ASP A 419 10.93 -2.54 24.02
N PRO A 420 11.91 -3.46 23.84
CA PRO A 420 13.29 -3.08 23.53
C PRO A 420 13.43 -2.33 22.18
N LYS A 421 12.42 -2.37 21.30
CA LYS A 421 12.43 -1.60 20.04
C LYS A 421 12.09 -0.13 20.24
N PHE A 422 11.46 0.21 21.37
CA PHE A 422 10.98 1.56 21.66
C PHE A 422 11.59 2.09 22.96
N GLU A 423 12.90 1.97 23.13
CA GLU A 423 13.58 2.54 24.31
C GLU A 423 13.84 4.05 24.18
N ARG A 424 14.17 4.51 22.97
CA ARG A 424 14.43 5.93 22.65
C ARG A 424 14.43 6.17 21.14
N PHE A 425 14.42 7.43 20.72
CA PHE A 425 14.58 7.85 19.31
C PHE A 425 15.34 9.18 19.24
N GLY A 426 16.60 9.15 18.80
CA GLY A 426 17.51 10.28 19.05
C GLY A 426 17.71 10.47 20.55
N SER A 427 17.65 11.73 21.00
CA SER A 427 17.62 12.11 22.42
C SER A 427 16.25 11.91 23.08
N LEU A 428 15.16 11.74 22.32
CA LEU A 428 13.81 11.52 22.87
C LEU A 428 13.71 10.18 23.60
N ARG A 429 13.31 10.20 24.88
CA ARG A 429 13.29 9.01 25.77
C ARG A 429 11.90 8.64 26.26
N VAL A 430 11.04 9.62 26.52
CA VAL A 430 9.67 9.39 27.00
C VAL A 430 8.72 10.27 26.21
N LEU A 431 7.57 9.70 25.84
CA LEU A 431 6.40 10.44 25.36
C LEU A 431 5.18 9.68 25.81
N ASN A 432 4.57 10.18 26.88
CA ASN A 432 3.34 9.68 27.42
C ASN A 432 2.23 10.68 27.11
N GLU A 433 1.05 10.16 26.79
CA GLU A 433 -0.15 10.96 26.67
C GLU A 433 -1.09 10.55 27.79
N ASP A 434 -1.26 11.47 28.74
CA ASP A 434 -1.80 11.17 30.05
C ASP A 434 -3.12 11.91 30.28
N ARG A 435 -4.10 11.18 30.80
CA ARG A 435 -5.33 11.74 31.36
C ARG A 435 -5.39 11.44 32.83
N VAL A 436 -5.40 12.48 33.66
CA VAL A 436 -5.44 12.39 35.12
C VAL A 436 -6.79 12.88 35.62
N ALA A 437 -7.50 12.03 36.35
CA ALA A 437 -8.78 12.34 36.96
C ALA A 437 -8.67 13.51 37.95
N ALA A 438 -9.81 14.18 38.19
CA ALA A 438 -9.90 15.26 39.17
C ALA A 438 -9.34 14.85 40.53
N HIS A 439 -8.63 15.76 41.21
CA HIS A 439 -8.03 15.58 42.53
C HIS A 439 -7.06 14.40 42.67
N ASN A 440 -6.46 13.96 41.56
CA ASN A 440 -5.43 12.92 41.54
C ASN A 440 -4.15 13.46 40.89
N GLY A 441 -3.06 12.71 40.95
CA GLY A 441 -1.79 13.16 40.43
C GLY A 441 -0.63 12.28 40.82
N PHE A 442 0.53 12.66 40.31
CA PHE A 442 1.79 12.05 40.66
C PHE A 442 2.31 12.70 41.96
N PRO A 443 2.51 11.90 43.03
CA PRO A 443 3.09 12.42 44.27
C PRO A 443 4.52 12.92 44.02
N THR A 444 5.10 13.60 45.01
CA THR A 444 6.48 14.07 44.91
C THR A 444 7.43 12.92 44.59
N HIS A 445 8.14 13.02 43.46
CA HIS A 445 9.06 12.00 42.99
C HIS A 445 10.34 12.65 42.43
N PRO A 446 11.50 11.96 42.51
CA PRO A 446 12.76 12.51 42.07
C PRO A 446 13.02 12.24 40.59
N HIS A 447 13.69 13.18 39.93
CA HIS A 447 14.32 13.05 38.63
C HIS A 447 15.77 13.48 38.68
N ARG A 448 16.58 12.92 37.77
CA ARG A 448 18.00 13.24 37.63
C ARG A 448 18.42 13.03 36.18
N ASP A 449 19.33 13.85 35.68
CA ASP A 449 19.96 13.68 34.37
C ASP A 449 18.96 13.50 33.20
N ALA A 450 17.82 14.22 33.26
CA ALA A 450 16.77 14.21 32.24
C ALA A 450 16.25 15.64 32.00
N GLU A 451 15.83 15.93 30.77
CA GLU A 451 15.09 17.13 30.42
C GLU A 451 13.62 16.75 30.28
N ILE A 452 12.76 17.31 31.12
CA ILE A 452 11.38 16.85 31.31
C ILE A 452 10.46 18.02 30.99
N PHE A 453 9.41 17.78 30.20
CA PHE A 453 8.42 18.82 29.95
C PHE A 453 7.00 18.30 29.78
N SER A 454 6.08 19.11 30.30
CA SER A 454 4.64 18.86 30.34
C SER A 454 3.94 19.85 29.42
N TYR A 455 3.28 19.33 28.37
CA TYR A 455 2.52 20.12 27.39
C TYR A 455 1.02 19.94 27.61
N ILE A 456 0.32 20.98 28.07
CA ILE A 456 -1.09 20.86 28.46
C ILE A 456 -2.03 20.96 27.25
N LEU A 457 -2.82 19.91 27.04
CA LEU A 457 -3.82 19.82 25.97
C LEU A 457 -5.21 20.28 26.45
N SER A 458 -5.61 19.94 27.67
CA SER A 458 -6.84 20.48 28.28
C SER A 458 -6.83 20.28 29.80
N GLY A 459 -7.67 21.04 30.52
CA GLY A 459 -7.72 21.00 31.98
C GLY A 459 -6.58 21.78 32.63
N GLU A 460 -6.30 21.47 33.90
CA GLU A 460 -5.29 22.16 34.71
C GLU A 460 -4.38 21.14 35.41
N LEU A 461 -3.07 21.35 35.32
CA LEU A 461 -2.07 20.55 36.03
C LEU A 461 -1.23 21.46 36.94
N THR A 462 -1.27 21.18 38.23
CA THR A 462 -0.48 21.89 39.24
C THR A 462 0.87 21.22 39.38
N HIS A 463 1.92 21.93 38.99
CA HIS A 463 3.28 21.57 39.34
C HIS A 463 3.70 22.22 40.65
N ARG A 464 4.42 21.46 41.48
CA ARG A 464 5.00 21.95 42.73
C ARG A 464 6.34 21.29 43.01
N ASP A 465 7.37 22.11 43.19
CA ASP A 465 8.68 21.68 43.67
C ASP A 465 8.60 21.14 45.10
N SER A 466 9.44 20.16 45.42
CA SER A 466 9.49 19.51 46.74
C SER A 466 9.74 20.46 47.92
N THR A 467 10.30 21.65 47.67
CA THR A 467 10.52 22.68 48.69
C THR A 467 9.24 23.42 49.10
N ILE A 468 8.16 23.29 48.32
CA ILE A 468 6.89 23.97 48.57
C ILE A 468 5.85 22.99 49.11
N GLN A 469 5.26 23.33 50.26
CA GLN A 469 4.14 22.59 50.82
C GLN A 469 2.80 23.05 50.22
N LYS A 470 1.88 22.10 50.04
CA LYS A 470 0.52 22.40 49.59
C LYS A 470 -0.17 23.38 50.55
N GLY A 471 -0.76 24.44 50.01
CA GLY A 471 -1.38 25.53 50.77
C GLY A 471 -0.41 26.60 51.29
N LYS A 472 0.89 26.48 50.98
CA LYS A 472 1.94 27.46 51.31
C LYS A 472 2.57 28.08 50.05
N GLU A 473 1.90 27.91 48.91
CA GLU A 473 2.41 28.40 47.64
C GLU A 473 2.32 29.93 47.58
N GLY A 474 3.32 30.55 46.95
CA GLY A 474 3.37 31.98 46.72
C GLY A 474 2.57 32.39 45.49
N LYS A 475 3.10 33.37 44.74
CA LYS A 475 2.63 33.66 43.39
C LYS A 475 3.09 32.53 42.46
N GLU A 476 2.38 32.36 41.34
CA GLU A 476 2.83 31.46 40.28
C GLU A 476 4.24 31.86 39.82
N GLY A 477 5.11 30.86 39.72
CA GLY A 477 6.52 31.00 39.43
C GLY A 477 7.13 29.66 39.03
N ASP A 478 8.45 29.60 38.99
CA ASP A 478 9.20 28.43 38.52
C ASP A 478 9.05 27.21 39.46
N ASP A 479 8.94 27.45 40.76
CA ASP A 479 8.81 26.44 41.81
C ASP A 479 7.36 25.97 42.04
N PHE A 480 6.36 26.77 41.64
CA PHE A 480 4.94 26.41 41.68
C PHE A 480 4.16 27.05 40.54
N TYR A 481 3.45 26.24 39.77
CA TYR A 481 2.64 26.74 38.65
C TYR A 481 1.39 25.89 38.43
N ARG A 482 0.25 26.54 38.16
CA ARG A 482 -0.99 25.89 37.76
C ARG A 482 -1.15 26.01 36.25
N MET A 483 -0.59 25.05 35.54
CA MET A 483 -0.55 25.06 34.09
C MET A 483 -1.94 24.79 33.51
N LYS A 484 -2.26 25.52 32.44
CA LYS A 484 -3.48 25.34 31.62
C LYS A 484 -3.10 25.18 30.16
N ARG A 485 -4.09 24.90 29.30
CA ARG A 485 -3.89 24.76 27.86
C ARG A 485 -3.10 25.95 27.30
N GLY A 486 -2.03 25.65 26.57
CA GLY A 486 -1.10 26.64 26.03
C GLY A 486 0.20 26.76 26.83
N ASP A 487 0.20 26.38 28.10
CA ASP A 487 1.39 26.38 28.93
C ASP A 487 2.25 25.15 28.69
N VAL A 488 3.55 25.37 28.76
CA VAL A 488 4.57 24.32 28.80
C VAL A 488 5.44 24.57 30.01
N GLN A 489 5.54 23.55 30.85
CA GLN A 489 6.56 23.48 31.86
C GLN A 489 7.71 22.64 31.37
N PHE A 490 8.91 23.09 31.69
CA PHE A 490 10.15 22.41 31.43
C PHE A 490 10.99 22.34 32.70
N THR A 491 11.65 21.21 32.93
CA THR A 491 12.46 20.92 34.10
C THR A 491 13.75 20.24 33.67
N THR A 492 14.88 20.83 34.04
CA THR A 492 16.18 20.16 33.97
C THR A 492 16.41 19.41 35.28
N GLY A 493 16.46 18.07 35.23
CA GLY A 493 16.63 17.23 36.41
C GLY A 493 18.04 17.26 36.99
N GLY A 494 19.06 17.37 36.13
CA GLY A 494 20.41 17.71 36.55
C GLY A 494 21.01 16.84 37.67
N THR A 495 21.60 17.47 38.68
CA THR A 495 22.12 16.82 39.91
C THR A 495 21.04 16.18 40.79
N GLY A 496 19.76 16.43 40.50
CA GLY A 496 18.62 15.90 41.22
C GLY A 496 17.58 16.99 41.51
N ILE A 497 16.33 16.71 41.18
CA ILE A 497 15.18 17.54 41.53
C ILE A 497 14.02 16.65 41.94
N ALA A 498 13.14 17.12 42.81
CA ALA A 498 11.93 16.39 43.16
C ALA A 498 10.74 17.31 43.06
N HIS A 499 9.67 16.82 42.43
CA HIS A 499 8.48 17.61 42.15
C HIS A 499 7.24 16.73 42.14
N SER A 500 6.08 17.37 42.19
CA SER A 500 4.77 16.72 42.08
C SER A 500 3.94 17.35 40.97
N GLU A 501 3.10 16.54 40.34
CA GLU A 501 2.22 16.94 39.25
C GLU A 501 0.81 16.49 39.60
N ASN A 502 -0.02 17.43 40.05
CA ASN A 502 -1.35 17.13 40.56
C ASN A 502 -2.44 17.83 39.77
N ASN A 503 -3.48 17.10 39.39
CA ASN A 503 -4.73 17.70 38.98
C ASN A 503 -5.51 18.11 40.23
N GLU A 504 -5.38 19.36 40.64
CA GLU A 504 -6.10 19.87 41.81
C GLU A 504 -7.52 20.37 41.48
N SER A 505 -7.88 20.36 40.19
CA SER A 505 -9.18 20.83 39.70
C SER A 505 -10.28 19.77 39.82
N ASN A 506 -11.53 20.19 39.55
CA ASN A 506 -12.71 19.32 39.53
C ASN A 506 -12.93 18.63 38.16
N LYS A 507 -12.06 18.84 37.17
CA LYS A 507 -12.17 18.26 35.82
C LYS A 507 -10.93 17.42 35.52
N PRO A 508 -11.01 16.40 34.64
CA PRO A 508 -9.81 15.73 34.17
C PRO A 508 -8.84 16.69 33.46
N VAL A 509 -7.55 16.40 33.57
CA VAL A 509 -6.49 17.07 32.79
C VAL A 509 -5.93 16.10 31.76
N HIS A 510 -5.64 16.59 30.57
CA HIS A 510 -5.02 15.85 29.48
C HIS A 510 -3.76 16.59 29.03
N PHE A 511 -2.62 15.90 29.04
CA PHE A 511 -1.34 16.51 28.71
C PHE A 511 -0.37 15.47 28.14
N LEU A 512 0.73 15.95 27.57
CA LEU A 512 1.86 15.11 27.16
C LEU A 512 3.00 15.28 28.16
N GLN A 513 3.51 14.15 28.66
CA GLN A 513 4.71 14.08 29.49
C GLN A 513 5.86 13.59 28.61
N ILE A 514 6.85 14.44 28.36
CA ILE A 514 7.89 14.21 27.35
C ILE A 514 9.27 14.40 27.96
N TRP A 515 10.16 13.42 27.78
CA TRP A 515 11.52 13.49 28.30
C TRP A 515 12.56 13.33 27.20
N ALA A 516 13.65 14.09 27.28
CA ALA A 516 14.83 13.95 26.45
C ALA A 516 16.09 13.71 27.30
N LEU A 517 17.07 13.03 26.71
CA LEU A 517 18.39 12.82 27.30
C LEU A 517 19.25 14.07 27.06
N PRO A 518 19.74 14.75 28.12
CA PRO A 518 20.65 15.86 27.96
C PRO A 518 22.02 15.39 27.45
N TRP A 519 22.75 16.29 26.80
CA TRP A 519 24.12 16.03 26.32
C TRP A 519 25.16 15.94 27.44
N ALA A 520 24.80 16.36 28.65
CA ALA A 520 25.67 16.33 29.83
C ALA A 520 24.88 15.83 31.04
N ARG A 521 25.61 15.20 31.97
CA ARG A 521 25.09 14.80 33.28
C ARG A 521 25.48 15.83 34.34
N GLY A 522 24.72 15.88 35.42
CA GLY A 522 24.99 16.76 36.56
C GLY A 522 24.79 18.24 36.23
N LEU A 523 23.92 18.56 35.27
CA LEU A 523 23.48 19.94 35.00
C LEU A 523 22.85 20.55 36.26
N ALA A 524 22.83 21.88 36.33
CA ALA A 524 22.14 22.56 37.42
C ALA A 524 20.62 22.37 37.27
N PRO A 525 19.88 21.94 38.32
CA PRO A 525 18.44 21.79 38.23
C PRO A 525 17.74 23.14 38.00
N ARG A 526 16.76 23.17 37.09
CA ARG A 526 16.02 24.38 36.72
C ARG A 526 14.60 24.08 36.32
N TYR A 527 13.73 25.09 36.47
CA TYR A 527 12.39 25.11 35.91
C TYR A 527 12.26 26.28 34.94
N HIS A 528 11.47 26.06 33.90
CA HIS A 528 11.01 27.11 32.99
C HIS A 528 9.54 26.87 32.71
N THR A 529 8.71 27.89 32.91
CA THR A 529 7.30 27.83 32.48
C THR A 529 7.03 28.94 31.49
N LYS A 530 6.44 28.60 30.33
CA LYS A 530 6.10 29.57 29.30
C LYS A 530 4.76 29.23 28.65
N THR A 531 3.97 30.28 28.39
CA THR A 531 2.72 30.17 27.63
C THR A 531 2.97 30.44 26.15
N PHE A 532 2.44 29.57 25.30
CA PHE A 532 2.50 29.70 23.85
C PHE A 532 1.10 29.97 23.28
N ASP A 533 0.99 31.07 22.53
CA ASP A 533 -0.28 31.53 21.96
C ASP A 533 -0.88 30.49 21.00
N GLU A 534 -2.11 30.07 21.29
CA GLU A 534 -2.84 29.11 20.49
C GLU A 534 -3.21 29.69 19.12
N ALA A 535 -3.50 30.99 19.02
CA ALA A 535 -3.82 31.61 17.74
C ALA A 535 -2.65 31.47 16.76
N LYS A 536 -1.42 31.65 17.24
CA LYS A 536 -0.20 31.42 16.44
C LYS A 536 -0.04 29.97 16.02
N LYS A 537 -0.36 29.00 16.89
CA LYS A 537 -0.36 27.56 16.54
C LYS A 537 -1.34 27.23 15.41
N ARG A 538 -2.39 28.04 15.21
CA ARG A 538 -3.39 27.88 14.14
C ARG A 538 -2.97 28.51 12.81
N GLU A 539 -1.90 29.29 12.82
CA GLU A 539 -1.31 29.92 11.64
C GLU A 539 -0.14 29.11 11.07
N ALA A 540 0.73 28.57 11.94
CA ALA A 540 1.87 27.73 11.60
C ALA A 540 2.32 26.87 12.79
N PHE A 541 3.33 26.02 12.59
CA PHE A 541 4.04 25.40 13.70
C PHE A 541 4.73 26.48 14.53
N VAL A 542 4.46 26.51 15.83
CA VAL A 542 5.13 27.38 16.81
C VAL A 542 6.24 26.58 17.48
N PRO A 543 7.52 26.96 17.34
CA PRO A 543 8.61 26.39 18.12
C PRO A 543 8.40 26.64 19.63
N ILE A 544 8.59 25.59 20.42
CA ILE A 544 8.40 25.58 21.88
C ILE A 544 9.75 25.42 22.59
N LEU A 545 10.55 24.47 22.13
CA LEU A 545 11.90 24.19 22.65
C LEU A 545 12.92 24.32 21.53
N SER A 546 14.11 24.82 21.84
CA SER A 546 15.27 24.77 20.95
C SER A 546 16.57 24.60 21.74
N PRO A 547 17.67 24.14 21.13
CA PRO A 547 18.92 23.92 21.85
C PRO A 547 19.41 25.18 22.57
N LEU A 548 20.07 25.01 23.72
CA LEU A 548 20.87 26.09 24.30
C LEU A 548 21.89 26.58 23.25
N ALA A 549 21.88 27.88 22.94
CA ALA A 549 22.66 28.44 21.83
C ALA A 549 24.18 28.21 21.99
N ALA A 550 24.67 28.22 23.23
CA ALA A 550 26.07 27.94 23.58
C ALA A 550 26.46 26.47 23.36
N GLY A 551 25.51 25.54 23.39
CA GLY A 551 25.73 24.11 23.13
C GLY A 551 26.45 23.36 24.26
N LYS A 552 27.04 22.20 23.95
CA LYS A 552 27.59 21.22 24.92
C LYS A 552 28.74 21.73 25.81
N GLY A 553 29.34 22.87 25.47
CA GLY A 553 30.50 23.43 26.15
C GLY A 553 30.25 24.78 26.80
N ALA A 554 28.98 25.10 27.09
CA ALA A 554 28.58 26.37 27.68
C ALA A 554 29.32 26.66 28.99
N SER A 555 29.76 27.91 29.19
CA SER A 555 30.29 28.39 30.46
C SER A 555 29.19 28.49 31.52
N ALA A 556 29.57 28.63 32.79
CA ALA A 556 28.58 28.82 33.87
C ALA A 556 27.70 30.07 33.65
N GLU A 557 28.26 31.13 33.05
CA GLU A 557 27.53 32.34 32.69
C GLU A 557 26.56 32.10 31.53
N GLU A 558 26.95 31.33 30.52
CA GLU A 558 26.08 30.96 29.39
C GLU A 558 24.94 30.03 29.81
N GLU A 559 25.24 29.07 30.69
CA GLU A 559 24.26 28.22 31.38
C GLU A 559 23.29 29.06 32.24
N ALA A 560 23.81 30.08 32.92
CA ALA A 560 22.98 31.02 33.68
C ALA A 560 22.05 31.84 32.79
N ALA A 561 22.57 32.35 31.67
CA ALA A 561 21.82 33.15 30.70
C ALA A 561 20.73 32.35 29.98
N ALA A 562 20.91 31.03 29.82
CA ALA A 562 19.92 30.11 29.28
C ALA A 562 19.33 30.60 27.94
N VAL A 563 20.20 31.08 27.04
CA VAL A 563 19.76 31.67 25.76
C VAL A 563 19.42 30.56 24.77
N PRO A 564 18.18 30.49 24.25
CA PRO A 564 17.79 29.50 23.26
C PRO A 564 18.34 29.83 21.87
N ALA A 565 18.57 28.81 21.03
CA ALA A 565 18.99 28.98 19.64
C ALA A 565 17.91 29.63 18.77
N LEU A 566 16.62 29.38 19.08
CA LEU A 566 15.49 30.10 18.51
C LEU A 566 14.91 31.09 19.53
N PRO A 567 14.77 32.38 19.18
CA PRO A 567 14.10 33.35 20.04
C PRO A 567 12.72 32.88 20.48
N GLU A 568 12.30 33.31 21.66
CA GLU A 568 10.99 32.99 22.23
C GLU A 568 10.70 31.50 22.53
N THR A 569 11.68 30.61 22.39
CA THR A 569 11.56 29.21 22.84
C THR A 569 12.17 29.01 24.23
N ILE A 570 11.92 27.85 24.82
CA ILE A 570 12.60 27.39 26.04
C ILE A 570 13.92 26.69 25.61
N PRO A 571 15.08 27.00 26.23
CA PRO A 571 16.35 26.34 25.94
C PRO A 571 16.34 24.89 26.47
N ILE A 572 16.92 23.95 25.71
CA ILE A 572 17.14 22.56 26.14
C ILE A 572 18.61 22.15 25.97
N HIS A 573 19.14 21.33 26.88
CA HIS A 573 20.50 20.79 26.78
C HIS A 573 20.57 19.54 25.90
N ALA A 574 19.88 19.58 24.76
CA ALA A 574 19.91 18.54 23.73
C ALA A 574 19.87 19.22 22.36
N ASP A 575 20.40 18.55 21.32
CA ASP A 575 20.25 19.02 19.95
C ASP A 575 18.84 18.68 19.44
N PHE A 576 17.84 19.36 20.03
CA PHE A 576 16.43 19.01 20.02
C PHE A 576 15.56 20.24 19.82
N VAL A 577 14.57 20.15 18.95
CA VAL A 577 13.56 21.18 18.72
C VAL A 577 12.18 20.56 18.89
N MET A 578 11.31 21.23 19.64
CA MET A 578 9.88 20.90 19.71
C MET A 578 9.07 22.00 19.06
N ALA A 579 8.04 21.64 18.30
CA ALA A 579 7.04 22.57 17.83
C ALA A 579 5.63 21.99 17.94
N ALA A 580 4.62 22.85 18.03
CA ALA A 580 3.21 22.48 18.00
C ALA A 580 2.44 23.31 16.99
N GLY A 581 1.50 22.69 16.27
CA GLY A 581 0.61 23.35 15.32
C GLY A 581 -0.80 22.78 15.39
N ILE A 582 -1.81 23.59 15.11
CA ILE A 582 -3.23 23.21 15.04
C ILE A 582 -3.72 23.45 13.62
N ILE A 583 -3.75 22.39 12.84
CA ILE A 583 -3.97 22.44 11.40
C ILE A 583 -5.47 22.34 11.12
N GLY A 584 -6.07 23.43 10.65
CA GLY A 584 -7.47 23.45 10.24
C GLY A 584 -7.77 22.46 9.10
N VAL A 585 -9.00 21.94 9.03
CA VAL A 585 -9.42 20.94 8.02
C VAL A 585 -9.09 21.40 6.60
N GLY A 586 -8.43 20.53 5.83
CA GLY A 586 -7.99 20.81 4.46
C GLY A 586 -6.80 21.77 4.35
N LYS A 587 -6.32 22.36 5.46
CA LYS A 587 -5.12 23.20 5.47
C LYS A 587 -3.86 22.36 5.51
N LYS A 588 -2.76 22.99 5.11
CA LYS A 588 -1.42 22.41 5.09
C LYS A 588 -0.45 23.29 5.87
N PHE A 589 0.34 22.68 6.74
CA PHE A 589 1.53 23.27 7.35
C PHE A 589 2.78 22.58 6.84
N GLU A 590 3.91 23.23 6.99
CA GLU A 590 5.23 22.69 6.68
C GLU A 590 6.14 22.86 7.89
N TRP A 591 6.96 21.85 8.16
CA TRP A 591 8.03 21.89 9.15
C TRP A 591 9.37 21.83 8.43
N THR A 592 10.29 22.74 8.76
CA THR A 592 11.68 22.62 8.33
C THR A 592 12.46 21.84 9.40
N VAL A 593 12.98 20.67 9.03
CA VAL A 593 13.76 19.80 9.90
C VAL A 593 14.96 20.57 10.46
N GLY A 594 15.14 20.55 11.77
CA GLY A 594 16.10 21.36 12.52
C GLY A 594 15.61 22.74 12.96
N GLY A 595 14.38 23.14 12.61
CA GLY A 595 13.74 24.37 13.07
C GLY A 595 13.94 25.59 12.15
N GLU A 596 12.81 26.16 11.69
CA GLU A 596 12.68 27.41 10.89
C GLU A 596 13.66 27.59 9.69
N SER A 597 13.68 28.79 9.09
CA SER A 597 14.28 29.08 7.78
C SER A 597 15.81 28.98 7.71
N ASP A 598 16.51 28.93 8.86
CA ASP A 598 17.95 28.62 8.94
C ASP A 598 18.24 27.50 9.96
N ALA A 599 17.71 26.31 9.69
CA ALA A 599 17.94 25.12 10.49
C ALA A 599 19.43 24.83 10.79
N LYS A 600 20.37 25.30 9.95
CA LYS A 600 21.81 25.10 10.17
C LYS A 600 22.39 26.01 11.24
N ALA A 601 21.69 27.09 11.60
CA ALA A 601 22.01 27.95 12.73
C ALA A 601 21.38 27.44 14.04
N VAL A 602 20.24 26.74 13.95
CA VAL A 602 19.48 26.27 15.12
C VAL A 602 20.03 24.96 15.69
N VAL A 603 20.24 23.94 14.85
CA VAL A 603 20.72 22.62 15.28
C VAL A 603 22.16 22.35 14.84
N LYS A 604 22.87 21.54 15.63
CA LYS A 604 24.26 21.14 15.35
C LYS A 604 24.34 19.92 14.44
N SER A 605 23.51 18.89 14.66
CA SER A 605 23.45 17.70 13.80
C SER A 605 22.66 18.03 12.54
N ARG A 606 23.35 17.92 11.40
CA ARG A 606 22.80 18.30 10.08
C ARG A 606 22.26 17.13 9.28
N THR A 607 22.61 15.90 9.62
CA THR A 607 22.30 14.70 8.85
C THR A 607 21.76 13.61 9.75
N ASP A 608 20.93 12.72 9.21
CA ASP A 608 20.30 11.61 9.94
C ASP A 608 19.44 12.04 11.14
N ARG A 609 18.81 13.22 11.02
CA ARG A 609 17.89 13.72 12.04
C ARG A 609 16.71 12.78 12.24
N LYS A 610 16.25 12.73 13.49
CA LYS A 610 15.18 11.85 13.99
C LYS A 610 13.98 12.72 14.36
N VAL A 611 12.97 12.75 13.50
CA VAL A 611 11.76 13.54 13.76
C VAL A 611 10.62 12.62 14.19
N TYR A 612 10.18 12.73 15.43
CA TYR A 612 8.97 12.07 15.90
C TYR A 612 7.78 13.03 15.80
N ILE A 613 6.69 12.53 15.22
CA ILE A 613 5.44 13.28 15.08
C ILE A 613 4.40 12.62 15.97
N HIS A 614 3.60 13.41 16.65
CA HIS A 614 2.49 12.93 17.48
C HIS A 614 1.21 13.69 17.18
N VAL A 615 0.09 12.98 17.03
CA VAL A 615 -1.25 13.56 16.90
C VAL A 615 -2.00 13.29 18.19
N PRO A 616 -2.15 14.27 19.11
CA PRO A 616 -2.83 14.04 20.38
C PRO A 616 -4.32 13.71 20.20
N MET A 617 -4.87 12.96 21.16
CA MET A 617 -6.26 12.53 21.20
C MET A 617 -7.19 13.61 21.78
N THR A 618 -7.41 14.68 21.04
CA THR A 618 -8.15 15.87 21.49
C THR A 618 -9.58 15.99 20.97
N ASN A 619 -9.96 15.25 19.92
CA ASN A 619 -11.24 15.43 19.23
C ASN A 619 -11.95 14.10 18.92
N ASP A 620 -11.93 13.15 19.86
CA ASP A 620 -12.68 11.89 19.78
C ASP A 620 -12.41 11.06 18.50
N GLY A 621 -11.16 11.06 18.02
CA GLY A 621 -10.75 10.31 16.83
C GLY A 621 -11.12 10.95 15.49
N LYS A 622 -11.67 12.17 15.51
CA LYS A 622 -12.13 12.88 14.30
C LYS A 622 -11.00 13.62 13.57
N SER A 623 -9.91 13.94 14.27
CA SER A 623 -8.77 14.59 13.64
C SER A 623 -7.82 13.56 13.00
N LYS A 624 -7.31 13.90 11.81
CA LYS A 624 -6.36 13.09 11.05
C LYS A 624 -5.45 14.02 10.26
N ILE A 625 -4.17 13.66 10.18
CA ILE A 625 -3.22 14.33 9.30
C ILE A 625 -2.63 13.37 8.28
N ARG A 626 -2.25 13.89 7.13
CA ARG A 626 -1.43 13.23 6.13
C ARG A 626 -0.07 13.89 6.09
N LEU A 627 0.99 13.12 6.29
CA LEU A 627 2.36 13.62 6.21
C LEU A 627 2.86 13.62 4.77
N ASP A 628 3.43 14.73 4.35
CA ASP A 628 4.16 14.91 3.09
C ASP A 628 3.37 14.49 1.83
N GLY A 629 2.04 14.62 1.89
CA GLY A 629 1.14 14.17 0.81
C GLY A 629 1.09 12.66 0.59
N ARG A 630 1.62 11.85 1.52
CA ARG A 630 1.68 10.38 1.39
C ARG A 630 0.48 9.71 2.03
N GLU A 631 -0.30 8.99 1.23
CA GLU A 631 -1.51 8.32 1.70
C GLU A 631 -1.24 7.19 2.72
N ASP A 632 -0.05 6.61 2.74
CA ASP A 632 0.39 5.60 3.73
C ASP A 632 0.89 6.22 5.05
N SER A 633 1.08 7.54 5.07
CA SER A 633 1.57 8.30 6.22
C SER A 633 0.44 9.17 6.79
N VAL A 634 -0.77 8.62 6.81
CA VAL A 634 -1.93 9.19 7.51
C VAL A 634 -1.88 8.76 8.98
N LEU A 635 -1.94 9.73 9.88
CA LEU A 635 -1.98 9.56 11.32
C LEU A 635 -3.33 10.05 11.85
N GLY A 636 -4.01 9.21 12.63
CA GLY A 636 -5.17 9.62 13.42
C GLY A 636 -4.78 9.99 14.85
N GLU A 637 -5.76 10.37 15.65
CA GLU A 637 -5.54 10.66 17.07
C GLU A 637 -4.88 9.50 17.84
N GLY A 638 -3.89 9.86 18.65
CA GLY A 638 -3.05 8.97 19.43
C GLY A 638 -1.94 8.29 18.63
N ASP A 639 -1.99 8.34 17.29
CA ASP A 639 -0.89 7.88 16.44
C ASP A 639 0.28 8.86 16.48
N GLY A 640 1.47 8.33 16.26
CA GLY A 640 2.64 9.10 15.90
C GLY A 640 3.37 8.53 14.69
N ALA A 641 4.52 9.09 14.33
CA ALA A 641 5.40 8.55 13.32
C ALA A 641 6.87 8.83 13.62
N PHE A 642 7.73 7.84 13.40
CA PHE A 642 9.18 7.97 13.36
C PHE A 642 9.61 8.33 11.95
N VAL A 643 10.13 9.54 11.77
CA VAL A 643 10.69 10.03 10.50
C VAL A 643 12.21 9.99 10.59
N THR A 644 12.83 9.26 9.66
CA THR A 644 14.28 9.04 9.59
C THR A 644 14.80 9.28 8.19
N GLY A 645 16.13 9.37 8.04
CA GLY A 645 16.74 9.65 6.74
C GLY A 645 16.56 11.10 6.30
N VAL A 646 16.18 12.00 7.20
CA VAL A 646 16.05 13.44 6.95
C VAL A 646 17.29 14.19 7.44
N GLN A 647 17.49 15.38 6.91
CA GLN A 647 18.59 16.28 7.23
C GLN A 647 18.07 17.68 7.58
N ALA A 648 18.87 18.45 8.31
CA ALA A 648 18.52 19.82 8.65
C ALA A 648 18.29 20.65 7.37
N GLY A 649 17.14 21.34 7.31
CA GLY A 649 16.68 22.10 6.15
C GLY A 649 15.72 21.34 5.23
N ASP A 650 15.50 20.04 5.43
CA ASP A 650 14.44 19.31 4.73
C ASP A 650 13.06 19.84 5.15
N VAL A 651 12.11 19.89 4.21
CA VAL A 651 10.75 20.38 4.49
C VAL A 651 9.78 19.21 4.51
N LEU A 652 9.12 19.00 5.64
CA LEU A 652 8.09 18.00 5.83
C LEU A 652 6.70 18.63 5.82
N GLY A 653 5.84 18.20 4.91
CA GLY A 653 4.45 18.68 4.82
C GLY A 653 3.50 17.99 5.80
N PHE A 654 2.46 18.68 6.22
CA PHE A 654 1.39 18.18 7.10
C PHE A 654 0.06 18.69 6.56
N GLU A 655 -0.85 17.80 6.19
CA GLU A 655 -2.19 18.16 5.71
C GLU A 655 -3.24 17.62 6.66
N SER A 656 -4.12 18.48 7.18
CA SER A 656 -5.27 18.00 7.97
C SER A 656 -6.35 17.46 7.03
N ILE A 657 -6.68 16.18 7.19
CA ILE A 657 -7.65 15.44 6.36
C ILE A 657 -8.79 14.83 7.19
N GLY A 658 -8.86 15.18 8.47
CA GLY A 658 -9.93 14.77 9.38
C GLY A 658 -11.21 15.59 9.21
N GLU A 659 -12.19 15.32 10.06
CA GLU A 659 -13.45 16.07 10.11
C GLU A 659 -13.32 17.39 10.89
N VAL A 660 -12.33 17.45 11.76
CA VAL A 660 -11.98 18.59 12.61
C VAL A 660 -10.49 18.87 12.51
N GLU A 661 -10.07 20.02 13.02
CA GLU A 661 -8.66 20.38 13.07
C GLU A 661 -7.81 19.37 13.84
N ALA A 662 -6.54 19.26 13.43
CA ALA A 662 -5.60 18.35 14.05
C ALA A 662 -4.53 19.15 14.77
N GLU A 663 -4.42 18.96 16.09
CA GLU A 663 -3.23 19.37 16.84
C GLU A 663 -2.10 18.37 16.54
N VAL A 664 -0.91 18.88 16.24
CA VAL A 664 0.25 18.09 15.85
C VAL A 664 1.46 18.58 16.60
N ILE A 665 2.17 17.63 17.23
CA ILE A 665 3.42 17.87 17.92
C ILE A 665 4.56 17.30 17.08
N VAL A 666 5.59 18.10 16.86
CA VAL A 666 6.82 17.71 16.17
C VAL A 666 7.98 17.76 17.16
N LEU A 667 8.71 16.65 17.27
CA LEU A 667 9.86 16.46 18.15
C LEU A 667 11.05 16.08 17.28
N ASP A 668 11.92 17.03 17.03
CA ASP A 668 13.02 16.95 16.08
C ASP A 668 14.35 16.82 16.81
N SER A 669 14.97 15.64 16.71
CA SER A 669 16.14 15.24 17.49
C SER A 669 17.30 14.78 16.60
N ASP A 670 18.50 14.75 17.16
CA ASP A 670 19.75 14.40 16.50
C ASP A 670 19.88 12.92 16.12
#